data_AF-A0A9D9NIA2-F1
#
_entry.id   AF-A0A9D9NIA2-F1
#
_cell.length_a   1.000
_cell.length_b   1.000
_cell.length_c   1.000
_cell.angle_alpha   90.00
_cell.angle_beta   90.00
_cell.angle_gamma   90.00
#
_symmetry.space_group_name_H-M   'P 1'
#
loop_
_entity.id
_entity.type
_entity.pdbx_description
1 polymer ?
#
loop_
_entity_poly.entity_id
_entity_poly.type
_entity_poly.pdbx_seq_one_letter_code
_entity_poly.pdbx_strand_id
1 'polypeptide(L)'
;MSDDGKIIIHNARVNNLKNISLEIPRGKFVVITGISGSGKSSLAFDTLFAEGQRRFAESLSSYARQFLGRMSKPDVDLIEGIPPAIAIEQKVNTRNPRSTIATSTEIYDYLRIMFARIGRTYSPVSGEEVKCHSVNDVMEYILGQQVPGTAIYLLADIGWKDREDKVELMLGLKEDGYSRFFTDKVVRIEEMMQRAETGDYPDELYLLVDRLKMPDMKALSGQELEDFHTRLHSSVQSAFDKGTGTVMVRCEGQDGVESRQFVNRFEADGMTFRQPDEYMFSFNSPLGACPVCGGLGKIIGISEDLVVPDQSKSIYDGAIACWRGEKMGWFKDQLVRNAEKYGIPIFEPWHNLTDEQKSLIWEGRHAETEEETIVGLNEFFRWVEANKYKIQYKYMLSRYSGKTVCRECGGSRLRKEALYVRIGGKNIHELLCMNVDQLLDFFKGLQLTGYEQSIVSKAVSEVMSRLQYIKEVGLSYLTLNRASNTLSGGESQRINLVTALGSSLVGSLYILDEPSIGLHPRDTDRLIAVLKRLRDIGNTVVVVEHDEEIMRAADLLVDIGPKAGVNGGEVVFNGRIGDNVPQETMQKSLTLQYLNGLRERYVRPKHQWSYSVTVEGAMEHNLKDIDVKFPLGVLTVVTGVSGSGKSSLVGDILYPALFRQINQTGPVPGTFRGLSGNLDRISSVEYVDQNPIGKSSRSNAVTYLKVYDDIRKLLSEQQYAKLNGYTPSFFSFNMDGGRCPECQGEGFVRIGMQFMADVTMTCEACEGKRFKPDILEVKYKGKNIDDILNMSVEEAMQFFGSQSDPTAKRIAERLQPLADVGLSYIKLGQSSSTLSGGESQRIKLAYFLSLNDTQPRNGKQRIMFIFDEPTTGLHFYDVEKLLKSFDALIAKGHSIVVVEHNPDVIRSADWIIDLGPDAGDAGGRVVFEGTPEDLAKADTFTSRYIR
;
A
#
# COMPACT_ATOMS: atom_id res chain seq x y z
N MET A 1 13.04 8.84 35.62
CA MET A 1 14.47 8.85 35.94
C MET A 1 15.21 8.67 34.63
N SER A 2 15.63 9.78 34.03
CA SER A 2 16.41 9.81 32.79
C SER A 2 17.86 9.46 33.13
N ASP A 3 18.23 8.21 32.91
CA ASP A 3 19.64 7.84 32.96
C ASP A 3 20.31 8.49 31.74
N ASP A 4 21.23 9.45 31.96
CA ASP A 4 22.02 10.18 30.95
C ASP A 4 23.04 9.23 30.26
N GLY A 5 22.55 8.12 29.72
CA GLY A 5 23.38 7.15 29.03
C GLY A 5 23.82 7.68 27.66
N LYS A 6 25.01 7.29 27.22
CA LYS A 6 25.51 7.53 25.86
C LYS A 6 25.72 6.18 25.16
N ILE A 7 25.54 6.17 23.85
CA ILE A 7 26.04 5.12 22.97
C ILE A 7 27.45 5.53 22.59
N ILE A 8 28.45 4.72 22.95
CA ILE A 8 29.86 5.01 22.68
C ILE A 8 30.34 4.00 21.64
N ILE A 9 30.86 4.52 20.53
CA ILE A 9 31.41 3.73 19.43
C ILE A 9 32.92 3.93 19.43
N HIS A 10 33.68 2.84 19.45
CA HIS A 10 35.13 2.85 19.34
C HIS A 10 35.58 2.20 18.02
N ASN A 11 36.28 3.00 17.20
CA ASN A 11 36.94 2.59 15.97
C ASN A 11 36.07 1.74 15.02
N ALA A 12 34.93 2.26 14.57
CA ALA A 12 34.13 1.63 13.53
C ALA A 12 34.85 1.68 12.16
N ARG A 13 34.90 0.54 11.48
CA ARG A 13 35.59 0.31 10.19
C ARG A 13 34.71 -0.33 9.12
N VAL A 14 33.40 -0.40 9.35
CA VAL A 14 32.45 -1.02 8.41
C VAL A 14 32.50 -0.30 7.05
N ASN A 15 32.64 -1.06 5.96
CA ASN A 15 32.77 -0.56 4.59
C ASN A 15 33.92 0.45 4.39
N ASN A 16 33.63 1.75 4.37
CA ASN A 16 34.58 2.83 4.14
C ASN A 16 34.86 3.69 5.38
N LEU A 17 34.30 3.34 6.55
CA LEU A 17 34.54 4.08 7.79
C LEU A 17 36.01 3.96 8.23
N LYS A 18 36.63 5.07 8.64
CA LYS A 18 38.06 5.15 8.97
C LYS A 18 38.31 5.20 10.48
N ASN A 19 38.09 4.08 11.17
CA ASN A 19 38.26 3.97 12.64
C ASN A 19 37.50 5.08 13.39
N ILE A 20 36.22 5.29 13.04
CA ILE A 20 35.43 6.35 13.66
C ILE A 20 35.16 6.00 15.12
N SER A 21 35.47 6.95 16.02
CA SER A 21 35.00 6.92 17.40
C SER A 21 34.02 8.07 17.63
N LEU A 22 32.84 7.77 18.18
CA LEU A 22 31.74 8.71 18.28
C LEU A 22 30.91 8.45 19.55
N GLU A 23 30.46 9.51 20.20
CA GLU A 23 29.47 9.45 21.28
C GLU A 23 28.13 9.98 20.81
N ILE A 24 27.07 9.18 20.98
CA ILE A 24 25.69 9.55 20.67
C ILE A 24 24.88 9.58 21.98
N PRO A 25 24.31 10.73 22.38
CA PRO A 25 23.51 10.82 23.60
C PRO A 25 22.19 10.05 23.45
N ARG A 26 21.80 9.28 24.47
CA ARG A 26 20.49 8.61 24.49
C ARG A 26 19.37 9.62 24.75
N GLY A 27 18.16 9.27 24.30
CA GLY A 27 16.97 10.12 24.49
C GLY A 27 17.01 11.41 23.66
N LYS A 28 17.87 11.48 22.65
CA LYS A 28 18.03 12.63 21.76
C LYS A 28 17.61 12.29 20.33
N PHE A 29 17.26 13.35 19.59
CA PHE A 29 17.02 13.31 18.16
C PHE A 29 18.31 13.67 17.43
N VAL A 30 18.93 12.68 16.78
CA VAL A 30 20.25 12.76 16.17
C VAL A 30 20.11 12.61 14.66
N VAL A 31 20.75 13.49 13.90
CA VAL A 31 20.76 13.43 12.44
C VAL A 31 22.17 13.12 11.95
N ILE A 32 22.29 12.10 11.10
CA ILE A 32 23.53 11.75 10.39
C ILE A 32 23.39 12.26 8.95
N THR A 33 24.33 13.07 8.52
CA THR A 33 24.32 13.71 7.20
C THR A 33 25.67 13.62 6.50
N GLY A 34 25.77 14.18 5.29
CA GLY A 34 26.96 14.16 4.44
C GLY A 34 26.68 13.66 3.02
N ILE A 35 27.68 13.69 2.14
CA ILE A 35 27.46 13.40 0.71
C ILE A 35 27.08 11.93 0.41
N SER A 36 26.51 11.68 -0.78
CA SER A 36 26.19 10.32 -1.26
C SER A 36 27.46 9.45 -1.22
N GLY A 37 27.39 8.30 -0.54
CA GLY A 37 28.55 7.40 -0.38
C GLY A 37 29.58 7.84 0.67
N SER A 38 29.28 8.81 1.55
CA SER A 38 30.23 9.23 2.61
C SER A 38 30.41 8.22 3.74
N GLY A 39 29.45 7.31 3.96
CA GLY A 39 29.48 6.31 5.03
C GLY A 39 28.29 6.40 6.02
N LYS A 40 27.30 7.25 5.76
CA LYS A 40 26.10 7.44 6.61
C LYS A 40 25.38 6.14 6.94
N SER A 41 24.96 5.39 5.91
CA SER A 41 24.25 4.13 6.08
C SER A 41 25.13 3.06 6.70
N SER A 42 26.44 3.11 6.47
CA SER A 42 27.39 2.18 7.10
C SER A 42 27.51 2.41 8.61
N LEU A 43 27.42 3.67 9.07
CA LEU A 43 27.35 3.97 10.50
C LEU A 43 25.97 3.66 11.09
N ALA A 44 24.90 4.11 10.43
CA ALA A 44 23.54 4.00 10.95
C ALA A 44 22.99 2.56 10.90
N PHE A 45 23.03 1.90 9.74
CA PHE A 45 22.40 0.60 9.53
C PHE A 45 23.39 -0.55 9.71
N ASP A 46 24.53 -0.51 9.01
CA ASP A 46 25.48 -1.64 9.03
C ASP A 46 26.27 -1.73 10.34
N THR A 47 26.29 -0.66 11.15
CA THR A 47 26.96 -0.63 12.46
C THR A 47 25.96 -0.56 13.62
N LEU A 48 25.23 0.55 13.78
CA LEU A 48 24.34 0.74 14.93
C LEU A 48 23.13 -0.21 14.91
N PHE A 49 22.35 -0.23 13.83
CA PHE A 49 21.19 -1.12 13.75
C PHE A 49 21.62 -2.59 13.84
N ALA A 50 22.62 -3.00 13.05
CA ALA A 50 23.13 -4.36 13.04
C ALA A 50 23.57 -4.84 14.44
N GLU A 51 24.30 -4.01 15.18
CA GLU A 51 24.76 -4.37 16.52
C GLU A 51 23.62 -4.37 17.55
N GLY A 52 22.70 -3.40 17.48
CA GLY A 52 21.53 -3.34 18.38
C GLY A 52 20.57 -4.51 18.17
N GLN A 53 20.31 -4.88 16.92
CA GLN A 53 19.49 -6.03 16.56
C GLN A 53 20.17 -7.35 16.97
N ARG A 54 21.47 -7.51 16.68
CA ARG A 54 22.24 -8.70 17.03
C ARG A 54 22.23 -8.95 18.54
N ARG A 55 22.54 -7.93 19.36
CA ARG A 55 22.55 -8.06 20.82
C ARG A 55 21.19 -8.45 21.38
N PHE A 56 20.12 -7.85 20.84
CA PHE A 56 18.76 -8.21 21.24
C PHE A 56 18.44 -9.67 20.84
N ALA A 57 18.73 -10.06 19.61
CA ALA A 57 18.40 -11.40 19.12
C ALA A 57 19.24 -12.52 19.79
N GLU A 58 20.48 -12.24 20.19
CA GLU A 58 21.31 -13.15 21.00
C GLU A 58 20.76 -13.40 22.41
N SER A 59 19.86 -12.54 22.89
CA SER A 59 19.19 -12.68 24.19
C SER A 59 17.89 -13.52 24.12
N LEU A 60 17.33 -13.75 22.93
CA LEU A 60 16.02 -14.41 22.78
C LEU A 60 16.05 -15.91 23.08
N SER A 61 17.01 -16.66 22.53
CA SER A 61 17.13 -18.10 22.78
C SER A 61 18.53 -18.63 22.50
N SER A 62 18.86 -19.79 23.10
CA SER A 62 20.10 -20.52 22.82
C SER A 62 20.20 -20.94 21.35
N TYR A 63 19.06 -21.30 20.73
CA TYR A 63 18.96 -21.61 19.29
C TYR A 63 19.32 -20.39 18.44
N ALA A 64 18.66 -19.23 18.65
CA ALA A 64 18.96 -18.01 17.91
C ALA A 64 20.43 -17.62 18.03
N ARG A 65 21.01 -17.74 19.23
CA ARG A 65 22.43 -17.46 19.48
C ARG A 65 23.38 -18.36 18.65
N GLN A 66 23.04 -19.63 18.43
CA GLN A 66 23.87 -20.55 17.62
C GLN A 66 23.93 -20.13 16.14
N PHE A 67 22.84 -19.58 15.59
CA PHE A 67 22.78 -19.11 14.20
C PHE A 67 23.33 -17.70 14.05
N LEU A 68 22.99 -16.79 14.98
CA LEU A 68 23.48 -15.41 14.98
C LEU A 68 24.98 -15.31 15.25
N GLY A 69 25.55 -16.24 16.02
CA GLY A 69 27.00 -16.32 16.22
C GLY A 69 27.79 -16.57 14.94
N ARG A 70 27.14 -17.04 13.85
CA ARG A 70 27.74 -17.23 12.52
C ARG A 70 27.58 -16.01 11.61
N MET A 71 26.78 -15.00 12.01
CA MET A 71 26.73 -13.74 11.26
C MET A 71 28.05 -13.00 11.40
N SER A 72 28.46 -12.32 10.31
CA SER A 72 29.56 -11.38 10.37
C SER A 72 29.20 -10.24 11.35
N LYS A 73 29.96 -10.13 12.44
CA LYS A 73 29.84 -8.97 13.33
C LYS A 73 30.25 -7.70 12.57
N PRO A 74 29.61 -6.54 12.85
CA PRO A 74 30.11 -5.27 12.34
C PRO A 74 31.58 -5.09 12.75
N ASP A 75 32.41 -4.62 11.83
CA ASP A 75 33.83 -4.34 12.10
C ASP A 75 33.95 -3.07 12.96
N VAL A 76 33.94 -3.26 14.28
CA VAL A 76 34.07 -2.23 15.31
C VAL A 76 34.82 -2.84 16.50
N ASP A 77 35.65 -2.04 17.17
CA ASP A 77 36.40 -2.53 18.34
C ASP A 77 35.46 -2.77 19.52
N LEU A 78 34.61 -1.77 19.81
CA LEU A 78 33.66 -1.83 20.91
C LEU A 78 32.50 -0.86 20.67
N ILE A 79 31.29 -1.30 21.02
CA ILE A 79 30.13 -0.42 21.15
C ILE A 79 29.53 -0.60 22.56
N GLU A 80 29.48 0.47 23.34
CA GLU A 80 28.90 0.46 24.67
C GLU A 80 27.55 1.19 24.68
N GLY A 81 26.66 0.76 25.57
CA GLY A 81 25.41 1.48 25.78
C GLY A 81 24.44 1.45 24.59
N ILE A 82 24.50 0.47 23.68
CA ILE A 82 23.52 0.37 22.58
C ILE A 82 22.20 -0.28 23.03
N PRO A 83 21.04 0.38 22.87
CA PRO A 83 19.73 -0.22 23.13
C PRO A 83 19.28 -1.18 22.02
N PRO A 84 18.19 -1.95 22.21
CA PRO A 84 17.52 -2.67 21.11
C PRO A 84 17.18 -1.70 19.97
N ALA A 85 17.58 -2.06 18.75
CA ALA A 85 17.44 -1.18 17.60
C ALA A 85 16.30 -1.62 16.67
N ILE A 86 15.57 -0.64 16.14
CA ILE A 86 14.49 -0.79 15.17
C ILE A 86 14.80 0.10 13.97
N ALA A 87 14.93 -0.51 12.79
CA ALA A 87 15.13 0.20 11.53
C ALA A 87 13.80 0.47 10.82
N ILE A 88 13.62 1.69 10.31
CA ILE A 88 12.52 2.08 9.43
C ILE A 88 13.11 2.51 8.08
N GLU A 89 13.31 1.52 7.20
CA GLU A 89 13.84 1.70 5.85
C GLU A 89 12.74 2.01 4.81
N GLN A 90 13.14 2.51 3.64
CA GLN A 90 12.27 2.77 2.49
C GLN A 90 11.81 1.50 1.76
N LYS A 91 12.50 0.37 1.97
CA LYS A 91 12.18 -0.87 1.25
C LYS A 91 10.79 -1.37 1.65
N VAL A 92 9.94 -1.56 0.64
CA VAL A 92 8.61 -2.16 0.82
C VAL A 92 8.78 -3.61 1.26
N ASN A 93 8.79 -3.82 2.59
CA ASN A 93 9.05 -5.11 3.21
C ASN A 93 7.93 -6.13 2.97
N THR A 94 6.70 -5.67 2.69
CA THR A 94 5.54 -6.54 2.51
C THR A 94 5.07 -6.60 1.06
N ARG A 95 5.48 -7.66 0.35
CA ARG A 95 4.92 -8.03 -0.96
C ARG A 95 3.61 -8.84 -0.88
N ASN A 96 3.14 -9.14 0.34
CA ASN A 96 1.97 -9.99 0.54
C ASN A 96 0.70 -9.24 0.09
N PRO A 97 -0.03 -9.73 -0.93
CA PRO A 97 -1.23 -9.07 -1.44
C PRO A 97 -2.37 -9.02 -0.41
N ARG A 98 -2.31 -9.81 0.67
CA ARG A 98 -3.29 -9.77 1.76
C ARG A 98 -3.07 -8.62 2.75
N SER A 99 -1.88 -8.01 2.77
CA SER A 99 -1.58 -6.89 3.68
C SER A 99 -2.26 -5.61 3.21
N THR A 100 -2.84 -4.89 4.16
CA THR A 100 -3.46 -3.57 3.99
C THR A 100 -2.88 -2.57 4.99
N ILE A 101 -3.15 -1.29 4.79
CA ILE A 101 -2.83 -0.25 5.79
C ILE A 101 -3.46 -0.62 7.14
N ALA A 102 -4.73 -1.09 7.14
CA ALA A 102 -5.44 -1.48 8.35
C ALA A 102 -4.70 -2.57 9.16
N THR A 103 -4.13 -3.56 8.47
CA THR A 103 -3.39 -4.65 9.13
C THR A 103 -1.99 -4.21 9.55
N SER A 104 -1.30 -3.41 8.73
CA SER A 104 0.06 -2.91 9.04
C SER A 104 0.07 -1.98 10.26
N THR A 105 -1.02 -1.25 10.48
CA THR A 105 -1.20 -0.32 11.61
C THR A 105 -1.91 -0.95 12.80
N GLU A 106 -2.28 -2.24 12.72
CA GLU A 106 -3.07 -2.98 13.72
C GLU A 106 -4.50 -2.43 13.97
N ILE A 107 -4.92 -1.38 13.26
CA ILE A 107 -6.28 -0.82 13.37
C ILE A 107 -7.32 -1.91 13.07
N TYR A 108 -7.05 -2.77 12.09
CA TYR A 108 -7.95 -3.85 11.71
C TYR A 108 -8.24 -4.80 12.88
N ASP A 109 -7.27 -5.10 13.73
CA ASP A 109 -7.45 -6.03 14.84
C ASP A 109 -8.33 -5.44 15.95
N TYR A 110 -8.18 -4.15 16.25
CA TYR A 110 -9.10 -3.45 17.14
C TYR A 110 -10.52 -3.39 16.56
N LEU A 111 -10.67 -3.11 15.26
CA LEU A 111 -11.97 -3.13 14.60
C LEU A 111 -12.63 -4.51 14.70
N ARG A 112 -11.88 -5.60 14.45
CA ARG A 112 -12.41 -6.97 14.59
C ARG A 112 -12.94 -7.24 15.99
N ILE A 113 -12.20 -6.84 17.03
CA ILE A 113 -12.63 -7.00 18.43
C ILE A 113 -13.90 -6.19 18.69
N MET A 114 -13.96 -4.95 18.21
CA MET A 114 -15.16 -4.11 18.37
C MET A 114 -16.38 -4.73 17.69
N PHE A 115 -16.26 -5.13 16.43
CA PHE A 115 -17.36 -5.75 15.68
C PHE A 115 -17.80 -7.09 16.29
N ALA A 116 -16.87 -7.87 16.85
CA ALA A 116 -17.21 -9.11 17.56
C ALA A 116 -17.92 -8.87 18.91
N ARG A 117 -17.65 -7.75 19.60
CA ARG A 117 -18.17 -7.51 20.96
C ARG A 117 -19.44 -6.66 21.00
N ILE A 118 -19.53 -5.63 20.16
CA ILE A 118 -20.64 -4.66 20.17
C ILE A 118 -21.34 -4.54 18.81
N GLY A 119 -20.91 -5.32 17.81
CA GLY A 119 -21.53 -5.31 16.49
C GLY A 119 -22.94 -5.88 16.54
N ARG A 120 -23.88 -5.18 15.91
CA ARG A 120 -25.29 -5.60 15.79
C ARG A 120 -25.53 -6.14 14.39
N THR A 121 -26.12 -7.33 14.28
CA THR A 121 -26.44 -7.96 12.99
C THR A 121 -27.78 -7.44 12.50
N TYR A 122 -27.85 -7.06 11.22
CA TYR A 122 -29.08 -6.61 10.58
C TYR A 122 -29.44 -7.55 9.44
N SER A 123 -30.73 -7.83 9.27
CA SER A 123 -31.20 -8.64 8.15
C SER A 123 -31.03 -7.89 6.83
N PRO A 124 -30.49 -8.52 5.78
CA PRO A 124 -30.42 -7.91 4.45
C PRO A 124 -31.80 -7.80 3.77
N VAL A 125 -32.82 -8.48 4.28
CA VAL A 125 -34.18 -8.49 3.70
C VAL A 125 -35.02 -7.36 4.27
N SER A 126 -35.22 -7.33 5.59
CA SER A 126 -36.03 -6.31 6.26
C SER A 126 -35.25 -5.07 6.70
N GLY A 127 -33.93 -5.17 6.86
CA GLY A 127 -33.11 -4.13 7.47
C GLY A 127 -33.26 -4.03 9.00
N GLU A 128 -34.03 -4.90 9.64
CA GLU A 128 -34.22 -4.93 11.09
C GLU A 128 -33.05 -5.62 11.82
N GLU A 129 -32.88 -5.26 13.09
CA GLU A 129 -31.83 -5.85 13.94
C GLU A 129 -32.19 -7.28 14.34
N VAL A 130 -31.30 -8.24 14.03
CA VAL A 130 -31.45 -9.64 14.40
C VAL A 130 -31.14 -9.79 15.88
N LYS A 131 -32.13 -10.21 16.68
CA LYS A 131 -32.00 -10.40 18.13
C LYS A 131 -32.45 -11.79 18.53
N CYS A 132 -31.69 -12.38 19.46
CA CYS A 132 -32.17 -13.49 20.27
C CYS A 132 -33.04 -12.91 21.39
N HIS A 133 -34.34 -13.15 21.35
CA HIS A 133 -35.23 -12.76 22.42
C HIS A 133 -35.10 -13.75 23.58
N SER A 134 -34.83 -13.21 24.76
CA SER A 134 -34.86 -13.93 26.02
C SER A 134 -36.29 -14.04 26.56
N VAL A 135 -36.49 -14.92 27.54
CA VAL A 135 -37.75 -14.99 28.30
C VAL A 135 -38.12 -13.63 28.89
N ASN A 136 -37.12 -12.89 29.40
CA ASN A 136 -37.32 -11.57 29.98
C ASN A 136 -37.82 -10.54 28.96
N ASP A 137 -37.36 -10.58 27.70
CA ASP A 137 -37.82 -9.65 26.66
C ASP A 137 -39.31 -9.84 26.35
N VAL A 138 -39.76 -11.10 26.31
CA VAL A 138 -41.17 -11.45 26.12
C VAL A 138 -41.99 -11.04 27.34
N MET A 139 -41.47 -11.26 28.54
CA MET A 139 -42.11 -10.82 29.78
C MET A 139 -42.24 -9.30 29.83
N GLU A 140 -41.20 -8.55 29.48
CA GLU A 140 -41.22 -7.09 29.44
C GLU A 140 -42.26 -6.57 28.45
N TYR A 141 -42.36 -7.19 27.26
CA TYR A 141 -43.42 -6.87 26.31
C TYR A 141 -44.83 -7.11 26.87
N ILE A 142 -45.05 -8.25 27.54
CA ILE A 142 -46.34 -8.59 28.13
C ILE A 142 -46.68 -7.66 29.30
N LEU A 143 -45.72 -7.39 30.18
CA LEU A 143 -45.90 -6.49 31.33
C LEU A 143 -46.06 -5.02 30.91
N GLY A 144 -45.55 -4.65 29.74
CA GLY A 144 -45.77 -3.35 29.11
C GLY A 144 -47.22 -3.11 28.68
N GLN A 145 -48.04 -4.16 28.54
CA GLN A 145 -49.47 -4.06 28.25
C GLN A 145 -50.22 -3.65 29.53
N GLN A 146 -50.25 -2.35 29.83
CA GLN A 146 -50.77 -1.81 31.11
C GLN A 146 -52.31 -1.83 31.25
N VAL A 147 -53.04 -2.48 30.35
CA VAL A 147 -54.52 -2.51 30.36
C VAL A 147 -55.01 -3.74 31.13
N PRO A 148 -55.66 -3.57 32.30
CA PRO A 148 -56.19 -4.69 33.07
C PRO A 148 -57.28 -5.43 32.31
N GLY A 149 -57.28 -6.77 32.39
CA GLY A 149 -58.28 -7.63 31.77
C GLY A 149 -57.98 -8.07 30.33
N THR A 150 -56.91 -7.57 29.71
CA THR A 150 -56.41 -8.03 28.41
C THR A 150 -56.11 -9.52 28.45
N ALA A 151 -56.65 -10.30 27.51
CA ALA A 151 -56.38 -11.72 27.42
C ALA A 151 -55.09 -11.95 26.63
N ILE A 152 -54.13 -12.64 27.25
CA ILE A 152 -52.82 -12.94 26.67
C ILE A 152 -52.78 -14.43 26.33
N TYR A 153 -52.50 -14.75 25.07
CA TYR A 153 -52.31 -16.11 24.59
C TYR A 153 -50.84 -16.30 24.25
N LEU A 154 -50.22 -17.31 24.88
CA LEU A 154 -48.87 -17.76 24.55
C LEU A 154 -48.98 -18.95 23.60
N LEU A 155 -48.61 -18.71 22.34
CA LEU A 155 -48.75 -19.65 21.25
C LEU A 155 -47.37 -20.16 20.83
N ALA A 156 -47.22 -21.48 20.74
CA ALA A 156 -46.01 -22.12 20.25
C ALA A 156 -46.22 -22.64 18.82
N ASP A 157 -45.33 -22.28 17.91
CA ASP A 157 -45.33 -22.79 16.54
C ASP A 157 -44.66 -24.17 16.48
N ILE A 158 -45.48 -25.19 16.27
CA ILE A 158 -45.07 -26.60 16.22
C ILE A 158 -44.73 -27.07 14.79
N GLY A 159 -44.71 -26.16 13.81
CA GLY A 159 -44.47 -26.49 12.40
C GLY A 159 -45.61 -27.32 11.80
N TRP A 160 -46.85 -27.05 12.22
CA TRP A 160 -48.03 -27.88 11.92
C TRP A 160 -48.26 -28.11 10.41
N LYS A 161 -48.01 -27.08 9.60
CA LYS A 161 -48.30 -27.08 8.17
C LYS A 161 -47.54 -28.16 7.40
N ASP A 162 -46.24 -28.28 7.69
CA ASP A 162 -45.30 -29.10 6.91
C ASP A 162 -45.04 -30.49 7.53
N ARG A 163 -45.77 -30.85 8.60
CA ARG A 163 -45.62 -32.13 9.30
C ARG A 163 -46.53 -33.22 8.75
N GLU A 164 -45.97 -34.42 8.57
CA GLU A 164 -46.72 -35.63 8.19
C GLU A 164 -47.21 -36.42 9.42
N ASP A 165 -46.54 -36.26 10.57
CA ASP A 165 -46.74 -36.98 11.84
C ASP A 165 -47.82 -36.33 12.75
N LYS A 166 -48.84 -35.69 12.16
CA LYS A 166 -49.80 -34.86 12.90
C LYS A 166 -50.53 -35.61 14.03
N VAL A 167 -50.90 -36.87 13.82
CA VAL A 167 -51.62 -37.69 14.82
C VAL A 167 -50.70 -38.09 15.98
N GLU A 168 -49.47 -38.50 15.69
CA GLU A 168 -48.47 -38.86 16.70
C GLU A 168 -48.09 -37.66 17.55
N LEU A 169 -47.91 -36.48 16.92
CA LEU A 169 -47.67 -35.22 17.62
C LEU A 169 -48.80 -34.86 18.58
N MET A 170 -50.06 -34.99 18.16
CA MET A 170 -51.22 -34.71 19.01
C MET A 170 -51.30 -35.66 20.22
N LEU A 171 -50.99 -36.94 20.02
CA LEU A 171 -50.93 -37.93 21.10
C LEU A 171 -49.82 -37.58 22.10
N GLY A 172 -48.60 -37.29 21.61
CA GLY A 172 -47.48 -36.89 22.47
C GLY A 172 -47.75 -35.61 23.26
N LEU A 173 -48.36 -34.60 22.63
CA LEU A 173 -48.75 -33.36 23.31
C LEU A 173 -49.83 -33.61 24.40
N LYS A 174 -50.72 -34.57 24.19
CA LYS A 174 -51.72 -34.97 25.18
C LYS A 174 -51.09 -35.70 26.37
N GLU A 175 -50.11 -36.57 26.12
CA GLU A 175 -49.32 -37.24 27.16
C GLU A 175 -48.50 -36.23 27.98
N ASP A 176 -47.96 -35.20 27.32
CA ASP A 176 -47.28 -34.07 27.97
C ASP A 176 -48.22 -33.14 28.76
N GLY A 177 -49.54 -33.37 28.71
CA GLY A 177 -50.55 -32.65 29.49
C GLY A 177 -51.16 -31.42 28.80
N TYR A 178 -50.85 -31.16 27.53
CA TYR A 178 -51.51 -30.12 26.75
C TYR A 178 -52.91 -30.55 26.33
N SER A 179 -53.85 -29.61 26.26
CA SER A 179 -55.26 -29.90 25.95
C SER A 179 -55.85 -29.03 24.84
N ARG A 180 -55.15 -27.98 24.39
CA ARG A 180 -55.70 -26.94 23.51
C ARG A 180 -54.73 -26.48 22.43
N PHE A 181 -55.28 -26.22 21.26
CA PHE A 181 -54.66 -25.53 20.14
C PHE A 181 -55.34 -24.17 19.90
N PHE A 182 -54.70 -23.35 19.07
CA PHE A 182 -55.20 -22.06 18.63
C PHE A 182 -55.12 -21.97 17.10
N THR A 183 -56.25 -21.70 16.45
CA THR A 183 -56.35 -21.32 15.03
C THR A 183 -56.89 -19.88 14.96
N ASP A 184 -58.15 -19.69 14.59
CA ASP A 184 -58.90 -18.42 14.75
C ASP A 184 -59.60 -18.35 16.12
N LYS A 185 -59.71 -19.51 16.77
CA LYS A 185 -60.31 -19.71 18.09
C LYS A 185 -59.56 -20.81 18.84
N VAL A 186 -59.79 -20.89 20.14
CA VAL A 186 -59.27 -21.98 20.97
C VAL A 186 -60.03 -23.26 20.65
N VAL A 187 -59.31 -24.33 20.30
CA VAL A 187 -59.87 -25.66 19.95
C VAL A 187 -59.23 -26.72 20.85
N ARG A 188 -59.97 -27.75 21.25
CA ARG A 188 -59.41 -28.86 22.04
C ARG A 188 -58.66 -29.86 21.15
N ILE A 189 -57.59 -30.46 21.68
CA ILE A 189 -56.82 -31.48 20.93
C ILE A 189 -57.74 -32.64 20.50
N GLU A 190 -58.65 -33.07 21.36
CA GLU A 190 -59.59 -34.17 21.07
C GLU A 190 -60.52 -33.88 19.89
N GLU A 191 -60.98 -32.64 19.76
CA GLU A 191 -61.82 -32.20 18.63
C GLU A 191 -61.01 -32.18 17.33
N MET A 192 -59.71 -31.89 17.40
CA MET A 192 -58.81 -31.93 16.23
C MET A 192 -58.45 -33.36 15.84
N MET A 193 -58.29 -34.27 16.82
CA MET A 193 -58.06 -35.69 16.57
C MET A 193 -59.25 -36.36 15.88
N GLN A 194 -60.49 -35.95 16.19
CA GLN A 194 -61.67 -36.46 15.48
C GLN A 194 -61.69 -36.03 14.00
N ARG A 195 -61.17 -34.84 13.68
CA ARG A 195 -61.04 -34.36 12.28
C ARG A 195 -59.92 -35.05 11.50
N ALA A 196 -58.97 -35.67 12.21
CA ALA A 196 -57.93 -36.49 11.60
C ALA A 196 -58.51 -37.68 10.82
N GLU A 197 -59.67 -38.20 11.22
CA GLU A 197 -60.35 -39.30 10.54
C GLU A 197 -60.84 -38.92 9.13
N THR A 198 -61.10 -37.63 8.89
CA THR A 198 -61.55 -37.08 7.61
C THR A 198 -60.43 -36.46 6.77
N GLY A 199 -59.21 -36.36 7.31
CA GLY A 199 -58.06 -35.74 6.64
C GLY A 199 -58.15 -34.21 6.46
N ASP A 200 -59.16 -33.58 7.06
CA ASP A 200 -59.43 -32.14 6.98
C ASP A 200 -58.74 -31.40 8.13
N TYR A 201 -57.55 -30.87 7.85
CA TYR A 201 -56.75 -30.13 8.83
C TYR A 201 -56.73 -28.64 8.47
N PRO A 202 -56.79 -27.74 9.47
CA PRO A 202 -56.59 -26.32 9.24
C PRO A 202 -55.16 -26.04 8.76
N ASP A 203 -55.01 -25.02 7.91
CA ASP A 203 -53.73 -24.62 7.33
C ASP A 203 -52.75 -24.05 8.38
N GLU A 204 -53.27 -23.32 9.38
CA GLU A 204 -52.49 -22.74 10.48
C GLU A 204 -53.03 -23.19 11.83
N LEU A 205 -52.14 -23.73 12.67
CA LEU A 205 -52.47 -24.23 14.00
C LEU A 205 -51.26 -24.11 14.93
N TYR A 206 -51.48 -23.45 16.06
CA TYR A 206 -50.46 -23.22 17.08
C TYR A 206 -50.83 -23.94 18.39
N LEU A 207 -49.84 -24.39 19.14
CA LEU A 207 -50.05 -24.94 20.48
C LEU A 207 -50.34 -23.82 21.47
N LEU A 208 -51.48 -23.86 22.16
CA LEU A 208 -51.79 -22.92 23.22
C LEU A 208 -51.15 -23.41 24.52
N VAL A 209 -50.06 -22.75 24.92
CA VAL A 209 -49.26 -23.13 26.10
C VAL A 209 -49.89 -22.60 27.38
N ASP A 210 -50.24 -21.32 27.40
CA ASP A 210 -50.96 -20.71 28.51
C ASP A 210 -51.91 -19.61 28.02
N ARG A 211 -52.97 -19.39 28.78
CA ARG A 211 -53.91 -18.30 28.60
C ARG A 211 -54.00 -17.53 29.91
N LEU A 212 -53.50 -16.31 29.88
CA LEU A 212 -53.45 -15.42 31.03
C LEU A 212 -54.41 -14.25 30.83
N LYS A 213 -54.83 -13.64 31.93
CA LYS A 213 -55.47 -12.32 31.91
C LYS A 213 -54.54 -11.35 32.60
N MET A 214 -54.32 -10.19 31.99
CA MET A 214 -53.49 -9.16 32.58
C MET A 214 -54.14 -8.68 33.89
N PRO A 215 -53.48 -8.87 35.05
CA PRO A 215 -54.02 -8.43 36.32
C PRO A 215 -53.90 -6.90 36.46
N ASP A 216 -54.64 -6.31 37.40
CA ASP A 216 -54.44 -4.91 37.78
C ASP A 216 -53.15 -4.79 38.60
N MET A 217 -52.07 -4.38 37.92
CA MET A 217 -50.73 -4.26 38.49
C MET A 217 -50.65 -3.32 39.69
N LYS A 218 -51.61 -2.40 39.86
CA LYS A 218 -51.66 -1.46 41.00
C LYS A 218 -52.38 -2.03 42.23
N ALA A 219 -53.17 -3.08 42.05
CA ALA A 219 -53.99 -3.69 43.09
C ALA A 219 -53.40 -5.02 43.63
N LEU A 220 -52.37 -5.56 42.98
CA LEU A 220 -51.69 -6.80 43.39
C LEU A 220 -50.83 -6.58 44.64
N SER A 221 -50.87 -7.54 45.57
CA SER A 221 -49.91 -7.63 46.67
C SER A 221 -48.54 -8.14 46.17
N GLY A 222 -47.46 -7.89 46.94
CA GLY A 222 -46.10 -8.27 46.52
C GLY A 222 -45.92 -9.76 46.23
N GLN A 223 -46.62 -10.63 46.97
CA GLN A 223 -46.55 -12.07 46.76
C GLN A 223 -47.32 -12.53 45.50
N GLU A 224 -48.48 -11.94 45.22
CA GLU A 224 -49.25 -12.26 44.01
C GLU A 224 -48.53 -11.79 42.73
N LEU A 225 -47.76 -10.71 42.81
CA LEU A 225 -46.91 -10.24 41.72
C LEU A 225 -45.76 -11.23 41.42
N GLU A 226 -45.09 -11.73 42.46
CA GLU A 226 -44.03 -12.74 42.32
C GLU A 226 -44.55 -14.06 41.74
N ASP A 227 -45.73 -14.51 42.19
CA ASP A 227 -46.39 -15.71 41.65
C ASP A 227 -46.76 -15.54 40.18
N PHE A 228 -47.29 -14.36 39.80
CA PHE A 228 -47.61 -14.05 38.40
C PHE A 228 -46.35 -14.02 37.52
N HIS A 229 -45.27 -13.39 37.98
CA HIS A 229 -43.98 -13.38 37.26
C HIS A 229 -43.41 -14.79 37.09
N THR A 230 -43.44 -15.61 38.14
CA THR A 230 -42.93 -16.98 38.11
C THR A 230 -43.73 -17.86 37.14
N ARG A 231 -45.05 -17.73 37.14
CA ARG A 231 -45.92 -18.41 36.17
C ARG A 231 -45.62 -17.94 34.75
N LEU A 232 -45.56 -16.63 34.52
CA LEU A 232 -45.32 -16.06 33.20
C LEU A 232 -43.96 -16.53 32.64
N HIS A 233 -42.90 -16.50 33.45
CA HIS A 233 -41.58 -17.00 33.08
C HIS A 233 -41.63 -18.48 32.66
N SER A 234 -42.29 -19.34 33.47
CA SER A 234 -42.44 -20.77 33.16
C SER A 234 -43.22 -21.01 31.86
N SER A 235 -44.33 -20.29 31.67
CA SER A 235 -45.17 -20.42 30.47
C SER A 235 -44.47 -19.93 29.20
N VAL A 236 -43.71 -18.83 29.28
CA VAL A 236 -42.90 -18.34 28.15
C VAL A 236 -41.76 -19.30 27.83
N GLN A 237 -41.06 -19.83 28.84
CA GLN A 237 -40.01 -20.83 28.64
C GLN A 237 -40.57 -22.09 27.95
N SER A 238 -41.69 -22.61 28.44
CA SER A 238 -42.37 -23.77 27.84
C SER A 238 -42.83 -23.50 26.41
N ALA A 239 -43.24 -22.27 26.10
CA ALA A 239 -43.61 -21.88 24.75
C ALA A 239 -42.43 -21.81 23.80
N PHE A 240 -41.28 -21.30 24.25
CA PHE A 240 -40.05 -21.40 23.48
C PHE A 240 -39.64 -22.86 23.26
N ASP A 241 -39.65 -23.70 24.28
CA ASP A 241 -39.21 -25.10 24.17
C ASP A 241 -40.08 -25.91 23.19
N LYS A 242 -41.41 -25.75 23.26
CA LYS A 242 -42.35 -26.45 22.37
C LYS A 242 -42.44 -25.82 20.98
N GLY A 243 -42.25 -24.51 20.87
CA GLY A 243 -42.24 -23.78 19.61
C GLY A 243 -40.91 -23.86 18.87
N THR A 244 -40.04 -24.83 19.22
CA THR A 244 -38.68 -25.00 18.71
C THR A 244 -37.77 -23.78 18.87
N GLY A 245 -38.14 -22.80 19.68
CA GLY A 245 -37.47 -21.51 19.87
C GLY A 245 -38.25 -20.29 19.37
N THR A 246 -39.49 -20.47 18.95
CA THR A 246 -40.41 -19.41 18.51
C THR A 246 -41.64 -19.34 19.42
N VAL A 247 -42.01 -18.15 19.88
CA VAL A 247 -43.27 -17.90 20.59
C VAL A 247 -44.02 -16.75 19.92
N MET A 248 -45.33 -16.93 19.73
CA MET A 248 -46.23 -15.86 19.31
C MET A 248 -47.09 -15.44 20.49
N VAL A 249 -46.98 -14.16 20.85
CA VAL A 249 -47.79 -13.55 21.90
C VAL A 249 -48.93 -12.81 21.23
N ARG A 250 -50.17 -13.23 21.54
CA ARG A 250 -51.38 -12.55 21.07
C ARG A 250 -52.10 -11.92 22.25
N CYS A 251 -52.30 -10.61 22.20
CA CYS A 251 -53.00 -9.82 23.20
C CYS A 251 -54.36 -9.39 22.63
N GLU A 252 -55.44 -9.77 23.32
CA GLU A 252 -56.82 -9.38 22.96
C GLU A 252 -57.36 -8.45 24.05
N GLY A 253 -57.42 -7.15 23.74
CA GLY A 253 -57.92 -6.08 24.62
C GLY A 253 -59.19 -5.42 24.08
N GLN A 254 -59.61 -4.32 24.71
CA GLN A 254 -60.75 -3.52 24.22
C GLN A 254 -60.40 -2.72 22.94
N ASP A 255 -59.13 -2.41 22.73
CA ASP A 255 -58.63 -1.57 21.64
C ASP A 255 -58.23 -2.36 20.37
N GLY A 256 -58.36 -3.68 20.38
CA GLY A 256 -58.05 -4.56 19.24
C GLY A 256 -57.27 -5.82 19.61
N VAL A 257 -56.84 -6.54 18.58
CA VAL A 257 -55.99 -7.74 18.69
C VAL A 257 -54.59 -7.37 18.19
N GLU A 258 -53.59 -7.51 19.04
CA GLU A 258 -52.18 -7.32 18.70
C GLU A 258 -51.46 -8.68 18.79
N SER A 259 -50.70 -9.04 17.76
CA SER A 259 -49.90 -10.26 17.75
C SER A 259 -48.44 -9.93 17.44
N ARG A 260 -47.53 -10.43 18.27
CA ARG A 260 -46.09 -10.26 18.08
C ARG A 260 -45.35 -11.59 18.24
N GLN A 261 -44.46 -11.88 17.31
CA GLN A 261 -43.62 -13.06 17.33
C GLN A 261 -42.26 -12.75 17.95
N PHE A 262 -41.75 -13.68 18.76
CA PHE A 262 -40.44 -13.64 19.39
C PHE A 262 -39.70 -14.94 19.08
N VAL A 263 -38.40 -14.81 18.79
CA VAL A 263 -37.53 -15.94 18.44
C VAL A 263 -36.30 -15.88 19.34
N ASN A 264 -35.98 -16.98 20.02
CA ASN A 264 -34.80 -17.09 20.90
C ASN A 264 -33.54 -17.55 20.15
N ARG A 265 -33.69 -18.03 18.91
CA ARG A 265 -32.61 -18.34 17.97
C ARG A 265 -32.16 -17.07 17.26
N PHE A 266 -30.93 -17.07 16.72
CA PHE A 266 -30.38 -15.91 16.02
C PHE A 266 -30.85 -15.91 14.56
N GLU A 267 -32.14 -15.65 14.35
CA GLU A 267 -32.83 -15.80 13.06
C GLU A 267 -33.77 -14.62 12.80
N ALA A 268 -33.92 -14.24 11.53
CA ALA A 268 -34.89 -13.23 11.08
C ALA A 268 -35.20 -13.46 9.59
N ASP A 269 -36.41 -13.11 9.13
CA ASP A 269 -36.83 -13.21 7.72
C ASP A 269 -36.61 -14.60 7.08
N GLY A 270 -36.73 -15.67 7.88
CA GLY A 270 -36.48 -17.05 7.42
C GLY A 270 -35.00 -17.40 7.21
N MET A 271 -34.08 -16.53 7.63
CA MET A 271 -32.64 -16.74 7.57
C MET A 271 -32.06 -16.99 8.96
N THR A 272 -31.21 -18.01 9.09
CA THR A 272 -30.37 -18.21 10.28
C THR A 272 -29.08 -17.44 10.14
N PHE A 273 -28.74 -16.65 11.16
CA PHE A 273 -27.53 -15.85 11.21
C PHE A 273 -26.48 -16.48 12.10
N ARG A 274 -25.21 -16.16 11.84
CA ARG A 274 -24.10 -16.50 12.74
C ARG A 274 -23.85 -15.35 13.70
N GLN A 275 -23.69 -15.66 14.98
CA GLN A 275 -23.32 -14.67 15.98
C GLN A 275 -21.92 -14.08 15.68
N PRO A 276 -21.73 -12.76 15.84
CA PRO A 276 -20.43 -12.13 15.62
C PRO A 276 -19.32 -12.73 16.48
N ASP A 277 -18.21 -13.13 15.85
CA ASP A 277 -16.98 -13.54 16.53
C ASP A 277 -15.75 -12.93 15.83
N GLU A 278 -14.59 -12.97 16.48
CA GLU A 278 -13.37 -12.33 15.95
C GLU A 278 -12.88 -12.95 14.63
N TYR A 279 -13.22 -14.22 14.37
CA TYR A 279 -12.81 -14.94 13.16
C TYR A 279 -13.69 -14.60 11.96
N MET A 280 -14.96 -14.28 12.20
CA MET A 280 -15.93 -13.81 11.19
C MET A 280 -15.40 -12.59 10.44
N PHE A 281 -14.69 -11.71 11.14
CA PHE A 281 -14.10 -10.50 10.57
C PHE A 281 -12.64 -10.68 10.13
N SER A 282 -12.11 -11.91 10.05
CA SER A 282 -10.74 -12.15 9.59
C SER A 282 -10.70 -12.68 8.17
N PHE A 283 -10.26 -11.86 7.21
CA PHE A 283 -10.04 -12.31 5.83
C PHE A 283 -8.79 -13.21 5.66
N ASN A 284 -7.98 -13.36 6.72
CA ASN A 284 -6.87 -14.31 6.74
C ASN A 284 -7.29 -15.72 7.23
N SER A 285 -8.50 -15.85 7.78
CA SER A 285 -9.07 -17.12 8.22
C SER A 285 -10.15 -17.59 7.25
N PRO A 286 -10.22 -18.89 6.89
CA PRO A 286 -11.32 -19.43 6.08
C PRO A 286 -12.73 -19.20 6.65
N LEU A 287 -12.82 -18.97 7.96
CA LEU A 287 -14.08 -18.72 8.66
C LEU A 287 -14.68 -17.34 8.37
N GLY A 288 -13.85 -16.34 8.03
CA GLY A 288 -14.27 -14.98 7.71
C GLY A 288 -13.96 -14.56 6.28
N ALA A 289 -13.00 -15.22 5.63
CA ALA A 289 -12.60 -14.94 4.26
C ALA A 289 -13.70 -15.28 3.25
N CYS A 290 -13.86 -14.42 2.25
CA CYS A 290 -14.69 -14.70 1.08
C CYS A 290 -14.24 -16.03 0.43
N PRO A 291 -15.17 -16.98 0.17
CA PRO A 291 -14.82 -18.29 -0.37
C PRO A 291 -14.32 -18.24 -1.82
N VAL A 292 -14.73 -17.22 -2.60
CA VAL A 292 -14.38 -17.09 -4.02
C VAL A 292 -12.95 -16.57 -4.19
N CYS A 293 -12.57 -15.50 -3.48
CA CYS A 293 -11.23 -14.93 -3.58
C CYS A 293 -10.25 -15.41 -2.50
N GLY A 294 -10.71 -16.25 -1.56
CA GLY A 294 -9.91 -16.71 -0.41
C GLY A 294 -9.34 -15.56 0.42
N GLY A 295 -10.11 -14.49 0.61
CA GLY A 295 -9.70 -13.31 1.39
C GLY A 295 -8.77 -12.31 0.68
N LEU A 296 -8.53 -12.45 -0.63
CA LEU A 296 -7.70 -11.50 -1.39
C LEU A 296 -8.45 -10.22 -1.79
N GLY A 297 -9.79 -10.26 -1.88
CA GLY A 297 -10.62 -9.17 -2.41
C GLY A 297 -10.50 -8.97 -3.93
N LYS A 298 -9.57 -9.66 -4.59
CA LYS A 298 -9.36 -9.65 -6.03
C LYS A 298 -9.34 -11.07 -6.58
N ILE A 299 -9.81 -11.23 -7.82
CA ILE A 299 -9.79 -12.49 -8.58
C ILE A 299 -9.15 -12.27 -9.94
N ILE A 300 -8.62 -13.35 -10.54
CA ILE A 300 -8.29 -13.33 -11.96
C ILE A 300 -9.61 -13.50 -12.70
N GLY A 301 -10.02 -12.48 -13.44
CA GLY A 301 -11.30 -12.44 -14.13
C GLY A 301 -11.31 -11.34 -15.18
N ILE A 302 -12.48 -10.96 -15.63
CA ILE A 302 -12.62 -9.86 -16.59
C ILE A 302 -12.33 -8.53 -15.87
N SER A 303 -11.35 -7.79 -16.36
CA SER A 303 -11.00 -6.46 -15.85
C SER A 303 -11.85 -5.41 -16.56
N GLU A 304 -12.52 -4.57 -15.76
CA GLU A 304 -13.31 -3.45 -16.27
C GLU A 304 -12.46 -2.47 -17.07
N ASP A 305 -11.29 -2.11 -16.56
CA ASP A 305 -10.34 -1.20 -17.23
C ASP A 305 -9.89 -1.74 -18.61
N LEU A 306 -9.85 -3.05 -18.81
CA LEU A 306 -9.55 -3.63 -20.11
C LEU A 306 -10.77 -3.67 -21.04
N VAL A 307 -11.97 -3.83 -20.48
CA VAL A 307 -13.24 -3.84 -21.24
C VAL A 307 -13.62 -2.43 -21.67
N VAL A 308 -13.43 -1.44 -20.81
CA VAL A 308 -13.66 -0.02 -21.07
C VAL A 308 -12.34 0.74 -20.87
N PRO A 309 -11.42 0.66 -21.84
CA PRO A 309 -10.09 1.27 -21.71
C PRO A 309 -10.09 2.79 -21.82
N ASP A 310 -11.18 3.36 -22.31
CA ASP A 310 -11.33 4.80 -22.53
C ASP A 310 -12.67 5.22 -21.91
N GLN A 311 -12.63 5.62 -20.64
CA GLN A 311 -13.82 6.00 -19.88
C GLN A 311 -14.35 7.39 -20.25
N SER A 312 -13.63 8.14 -21.10
CA SER A 312 -14.09 9.42 -21.63
C SER A 312 -15.12 9.25 -22.75
N LYS A 313 -15.19 8.06 -23.35
CA LYS A 313 -16.14 7.75 -24.41
C LYS A 313 -17.49 7.35 -23.85
N SER A 314 -18.53 7.68 -24.63
CA SER A 314 -19.88 7.21 -24.39
C SER A 314 -20.09 5.78 -24.88
N ILE A 315 -21.16 5.14 -24.43
CA ILE A 315 -21.54 3.80 -24.91
C ILE A 315 -21.76 3.84 -26.43
N TYR A 316 -22.38 4.90 -26.94
CA TYR A 316 -22.64 5.11 -28.35
C TYR A 316 -21.34 5.15 -29.18
N ASP A 317 -20.34 5.89 -28.70
CA ASP A 317 -19.00 6.06 -29.32
C ASP A 317 -18.10 4.82 -29.15
N GLY A 318 -18.61 3.75 -28.55
CA GLY A 318 -17.90 2.49 -28.40
C GLY A 318 -16.93 2.46 -27.22
N ALA A 319 -17.33 3.01 -26.06
CA ALA A 319 -16.60 2.85 -24.80
C ALA A 319 -16.22 1.37 -24.53
N ILE A 320 -17.16 0.45 -24.74
CA ILE A 320 -16.99 -0.99 -24.52
C ILE A 320 -16.17 -1.61 -25.67
N ALA A 321 -14.89 -1.89 -25.40
CA ALA A 321 -13.91 -2.37 -26.39
C ALA A 321 -14.24 -3.76 -26.94
N CYS A 322 -14.79 -4.66 -26.12
CA CYS A 322 -15.12 -6.02 -26.56
C CYS A 322 -16.29 -6.08 -27.55
N TRP A 323 -17.11 -5.04 -27.61
CA TRP A 323 -18.25 -4.92 -28.52
C TRP A 323 -17.95 -4.03 -29.73
N ARG A 324 -16.68 -3.67 -29.97
CA ARG A 324 -16.28 -2.95 -31.20
C ARG A 324 -16.25 -3.89 -32.41
N GLY A 325 -16.55 -3.33 -33.59
CA GLY A 325 -16.47 -4.01 -34.89
C GLY A 325 -17.76 -4.69 -35.33
N GLU A 326 -17.79 -5.20 -36.56
CA GLU A 326 -19.03 -5.64 -37.24
C GLU A 326 -19.72 -6.84 -36.58
N LYS A 327 -18.96 -7.80 -36.03
CA LYS A 327 -19.55 -9.03 -35.46
C LYS A 327 -20.04 -8.86 -34.02
N MET A 328 -19.31 -8.11 -33.21
CA MET A 328 -19.63 -7.92 -31.78
C MET A 328 -20.41 -6.62 -31.52
N GLY A 329 -20.49 -5.72 -32.52
CA GLY A 329 -21.29 -4.49 -32.46
C GLY A 329 -22.77 -4.72 -32.19
N TRP A 330 -23.29 -5.90 -32.55
CA TRP A 330 -24.67 -6.29 -32.26
C TRP A 330 -25.04 -6.12 -30.77
N PHE A 331 -24.15 -6.49 -29.84
CA PHE A 331 -24.42 -6.34 -28.39
C PHE A 331 -24.51 -4.87 -27.98
N LYS A 332 -23.64 -4.01 -28.55
CA LYS A 332 -23.70 -2.56 -28.33
C LYS A 332 -25.01 -1.99 -28.86
N ASP A 333 -25.39 -2.35 -30.08
CA ASP A 333 -26.59 -1.83 -30.73
C ASP A 333 -27.86 -2.28 -29.99
N GLN A 334 -27.85 -3.49 -29.45
CA GLN A 334 -28.91 -4.05 -28.62
C GLN A 334 -29.06 -3.28 -27.30
N LEU A 335 -27.94 -3.00 -26.61
CA LEU A 335 -27.94 -2.16 -25.41
C LEU A 335 -28.46 -0.74 -25.72
N VAL A 336 -27.98 -0.13 -26.81
CA VAL A 336 -28.36 1.25 -27.20
C VAL A 336 -29.86 1.37 -27.50
N ARG A 337 -30.47 0.36 -28.14
CA ARG A 337 -31.91 0.36 -28.42
C ARG A 337 -32.77 0.31 -27.15
N ASN A 338 -32.29 -0.37 -26.12
CA ASN A 338 -33.05 -0.64 -24.90
C ASN A 338 -32.68 0.29 -23.74
N ALA A 339 -31.64 1.12 -23.90
CA ALA A 339 -31.09 1.97 -22.86
C ALA A 339 -32.09 2.98 -22.26
N GLU A 340 -32.98 3.56 -23.08
CA GLU A 340 -33.96 4.56 -22.63
C GLU A 340 -34.93 3.99 -21.58
N LYS A 341 -35.38 2.74 -21.76
CA LYS A 341 -36.32 2.06 -20.85
C LYS A 341 -35.75 1.85 -19.45
N TYR A 342 -34.43 1.78 -19.33
CA TYR A 342 -33.73 1.52 -18.08
C TYR A 342 -32.93 2.71 -17.57
N GLY A 343 -33.11 3.89 -18.17
CA GLY A 343 -32.44 5.12 -17.72
C GLY A 343 -30.92 5.10 -17.89
N ILE A 344 -30.40 4.41 -18.91
CA ILE A 344 -28.97 4.37 -19.21
C ILE A 344 -28.63 5.49 -20.21
N PRO A 345 -27.86 6.52 -19.84
CA PRO A 345 -27.51 7.61 -20.75
C PRO A 345 -26.40 7.17 -21.71
N ILE A 346 -26.76 6.94 -22.98
CA ILE A 346 -25.85 6.37 -24.00
C ILE A 346 -24.83 7.35 -24.58
N PHE A 347 -25.07 8.65 -24.45
CA PHE A 347 -24.20 9.72 -24.95
C PHE A 347 -23.32 10.34 -23.86
N GLU A 348 -23.57 9.99 -22.59
CA GLU A 348 -22.71 10.41 -21.49
C GLU A 348 -21.42 9.59 -21.50
N PRO A 349 -20.26 10.19 -21.22
CA PRO A 349 -19.01 9.47 -20.95
C PRO A 349 -19.19 8.39 -19.88
N TRP A 350 -18.54 7.24 -20.05
CA TRP A 350 -18.65 6.09 -19.13
C TRP A 350 -18.38 6.45 -17.66
N HIS A 351 -17.43 7.36 -17.40
CA HIS A 351 -17.11 7.77 -16.02
C HIS A 351 -18.24 8.52 -15.31
N ASN A 352 -19.12 9.21 -16.06
CA ASN A 352 -20.29 9.92 -15.51
C ASN A 352 -21.45 8.99 -15.16
N LEU A 353 -21.40 7.71 -15.57
CA LEU A 353 -22.43 6.74 -15.22
C LEU A 353 -22.37 6.40 -13.73
N THR A 354 -23.55 6.28 -13.11
CA THR A 354 -23.70 5.82 -11.73
C THR A 354 -23.33 4.33 -11.59
N ASP A 355 -22.95 3.91 -10.38
CA ASP A 355 -22.60 2.50 -10.12
C ASP A 355 -23.77 1.54 -10.37
N GLU A 356 -25.01 1.99 -10.14
CA GLU A 356 -26.21 1.21 -10.48
C GLU A 356 -26.35 1.02 -12.00
N GLN A 357 -26.14 2.07 -12.79
CA GLN A 357 -26.15 1.99 -14.26
C GLN A 357 -25.03 1.10 -14.78
N LYS A 358 -23.81 1.22 -14.23
CA LYS A 358 -22.69 0.34 -14.59
C LYS A 358 -23.02 -1.11 -14.23
N SER A 359 -23.54 -1.39 -13.02
CA SER A 359 -23.93 -2.73 -12.59
C SER A 359 -24.96 -3.35 -13.53
N LEU A 360 -25.95 -2.57 -13.95
CA LEU A 360 -26.97 -3.03 -14.90
C LEU A 360 -26.37 -3.41 -16.27
N ILE A 361 -25.37 -2.69 -16.77
CA ILE A 361 -24.66 -3.03 -18.01
C ILE A 361 -23.83 -4.31 -17.85
N TRP A 362 -23.26 -4.53 -16.65
CA TRP A 362 -22.48 -5.73 -16.35
C TRP A 362 -23.35 -6.97 -16.18
N GLU A 363 -24.43 -6.88 -15.40
CA GLU A 363 -25.33 -7.99 -15.08
C GLU A 363 -26.31 -8.29 -16.22
N GLY A 364 -26.79 -7.25 -16.90
CA GLY A 364 -27.89 -7.34 -17.86
C GLY A 364 -29.25 -7.47 -17.16
N ARG A 365 -30.31 -7.56 -17.95
CA ARG A 365 -31.66 -7.82 -17.44
C ARG A 365 -32.43 -8.67 -18.44
N HIS A 366 -32.95 -9.80 -17.97
CA HIS A 366 -33.85 -10.63 -18.75
C HIS A 366 -35.29 -10.14 -18.56
N ALA A 367 -35.98 -9.89 -19.66
CA ALA A 367 -37.39 -9.51 -19.71
C ALA A 367 -38.19 -10.60 -20.45
N GLU A 368 -39.52 -10.59 -20.32
CA GLU A 368 -40.40 -11.59 -20.94
C GLU A 368 -40.36 -11.57 -22.47
N THR A 369 -39.98 -10.45 -23.08
CA THR A 369 -39.79 -10.30 -24.53
C THR A 369 -38.32 -10.07 -24.90
N GLU A 370 -37.85 -10.69 -25.99
CA GLU A 370 -36.47 -10.53 -26.50
C GLU A 370 -36.13 -9.06 -26.80
N GLU A 371 -37.12 -8.25 -27.17
CA GLU A 371 -36.95 -6.83 -27.47
C GLU A 371 -36.68 -5.97 -26.23
N GLU A 372 -36.91 -6.47 -25.02
CA GLU A 372 -36.70 -5.74 -23.76
C GLU A 372 -35.54 -6.26 -22.92
N THR A 373 -34.96 -7.39 -23.33
CA THR A 373 -33.80 -7.97 -22.66
C THR A 373 -32.58 -7.08 -22.91
N ILE A 374 -31.66 -6.98 -21.95
CA ILE A 374 -30.33 -6.43 -22.15
C ILE A 374 -29.32 -7.52 -21.83
N VAL A 375 -28.50 -7.90 -22.81
CA VAL A 375 -27.44 -8.88 -22.60
C VAL A 375 -26.28 -8.19 -21.89
N GLY A 376 -26.03 -8.58 -20.64
CA GLY A 376 -24.95 -8.01 -19.84
C GLY A 376 -23.57 -8.48 -20.25
N LEU A 377 -22.53 -7.72 -19.90
CA LEU A 377 -21.13 -8.11 -20.12
C LEU A 377 -20.80 -9.48 -19.49
N ASN A 378 -21.40 -9.80 -18.34
CA ASN A 378 -21.19 -11.08 -17.65
C ASN A 378 -21.73 -12.27 -18.45
N GLU A 379 -22.85 -12.09 -19.14
CA GLU A 379 -23.41 -13.10 -20.02
C GLU A 379 -22.58 -13.23 -21.30
N PHE A 380 -22.18 -12.10 -21.90
CA PHE A 380 -21.26 -12.07 -23.04
C PHE A 380 -19.97 -12.84 -22.75
N PHE A 381 -19.29 -12.59 -21.63
CA PHE A 381 -18.05 -13.28 -21.29
C PHE A 381 -18.24 -14.76 -20.93
N ARG A 382 -19.38 -15.14 -20.33
CA ARG A 382 -19.75 -16.56 -20.17
C ARG A 382 -19.91 -17.26 -21.53
N TRP A 383 -20.53 -16.58 -22.50
CA TRP A 383 -20.64 -17.08 -23.87
C TRP A 383 -19.27 -17.19 -24.57
N VAL A 384 -18.38 -16.20 -24.41
CA VAL A 384 -17.00 -16.25 -24.92
C VAL A 384 -16.24 -17.43 -24.31
N GLU A 385 -16.38 -17.66 -23.00
CA GLU A 385 -15.73 -18.75 -22.28
C GLU A 385 -16.24 -20.13 -22.72
N ALA A 386 -17.55 -20.30 -22.92
CA ALA A 386 -18.11 -21.53 -23.48
C ALA A 386 -17.56 -21.85 -24.89
N ASN A 387 -17.18 -20.81 -25.65
CA ASN A 387 -16.62 -20.94 -26.99
C ASN A 387 -15.08 -20.97 -27.04
N LYS A 388 -14.39 -21.12 -25.90
CA LYS A 388 -12.92 -21.08 -25.76
C LYS A 388 -12.17 -22.14 -26.58
N TYR A 389 -12.85 -23.19 -27.05
CA TYR A 389 -12.28 -24.17 -27.98
C TYR A 389 -11.84 -23.55 -29.31
N LYS A 390 -12.43 -22.42 -29.74
CA LYS A 390 -11.96 -21.64 -30.89
C LYS A 390 -10.91 -20.63 -30.45
N ILE A 391 -9.77 -20.62 -31.16
CA ILE A 391 -8.59 -19.83 -30.76
C ILE A 391 -8.86 -18.33 -30.66
N GLN A 392 -9.72 -17.79 -31.52
CA GLN A 392 -10.12 -16.38 -31.50
C GLN A 392 -10.81 -15.94 -30.20
N TYR A 393 -11.67 -16.78 -29.61
CA TYR A 393 -12.33 -16.50 -28.34
C TYR A 393 -11.37 -16.68 -27.16
N LYS A 394 -10.42 -17.61 -27.26
CA LYS A 394 -9.32 -17.74 -26.30
C LYS A 394 -8.45 -16.46 -26.25
N TYR A 395 -8.09 -15.90 -27.41
CA TYR A 395 -7.37 -14.63 -27.50
C TYR A 395 -8.21 -13.46 -26.99
N MET A 396 -9.50 -13.40 -27.33
CA MET A 396 -10.41 -12.36 -26.86
C MET A 396 -10.52 -12.36 -25.33
N LEU A 397 -10.77 -13.53 -24.73
CA LEU A 397 -10.83 -13.67 -23.28
C LEU A 397 -9.51 -13.24 -22.62
N SER A 398 -8.37 -13.68 -23.16
CA SER A 398 -7.04 -13.30 -22.67
C SER A 398 -6.75 -11.80 -22.74
N ARG A 399 -7.32 -11.07 -23.70
CA ARG A 399 -7.12 -9.61 -23.83
C ARG A 399 -7.84 -8.82 -22.75
N TYR A 400 -8.97 -9.34 -22.26
CA TYR A 400 -9.82 -8.65 -21.27
C TYR A 400 -9.71 -9.27 -19.86
N SER A 401 -8.90 -10.31 -19.70
CA SER A 401 -8.67 -10.96 -18.41
C SER A 401 -7.51 -10.31 -17.66
N GLY A 402 -7.73 -9.94 -16.40
CA GLY A 402 -6.76 -9.31 -15.51
C GLY A 402 -7.08 -9.56 -14.04
N LYS A 403 -6.35 -8.90 -13.15
CA LYS A 403 -6.72 -8.87 -11.72
C LYS A 403 -7.85 -7.86 -11.55
N THR A 404 -9.02 -8.32 -11.15
CA THR A 404 -10.21 -7.48 -10.95
C THR A 404 -10.73 -7.59 -9.52
N VAL A 405 -11.59 -6.67 -9.10
CA VAL A 405 -12.27 -6.74 -7.81
C VAL A 405 -13.14 -8.00 -7.76
N CYS A 406 -13.12 -8.71 -6.63
CA CYS A 406 -13.94 -9.89 -6.44
C CYS A 406 -15.42 -9.48 -6.40
N ARG A 407 -16.19 -9.98 -7.36
CA ARG A 407 -17.63 -9.68 -7.50
C ARG A 407 -18.47 -10.21 -6.34
N GLU A 408 -18.09 -11.35 -5.76
CA GLU A 408 -18.85 -11.97 -4.66
C GLU A 408 -18.80 -11.14 -3.37
N CYS A 409 -17.66 -10.52 -3.08
CA CYS A 409 -17.47 -9.74 -1.85
C CYS A 409 -17.33 -8.23 -2.09
N GLY A 410 -17.42 -7.75 -3.34
CA GLY A 410 -17.21 -6.35 -3.71
C GLY A 410 -15.83 -5.78 -3.32
N GLY A 411 -14.83 -6.64 -3.08
CA GLY A 411 -13.52 -6.22 -2.57
C GLY A 411 -13.41 -6.12 -1.04
N SER A 412 -14.46 -6.46 -0.29
CA SER A 412 -14.44 -6.52 1.18
C SER A 412 -13.53 -7.60 1.75
N ARG A 413 -13.18 -8.62 0.94
CA ARG A 413 -12.37 -9.79 1.33
C ARG A 413 -13.09 -10.73 2.31
N LEU A 414 -14.26 -10.36 2.81
CA LEU A 414 -15.01 -11.06 3.83
C LEU A 414 -16.21 -11.80 3.22
N ARG A 415 -16.80 -12.70 4.01
CA ARG A 415 -18.10 -13.29 3.66
C ARG A 415 -19.24 -12.30 3.88
N LYS A 416 -20.38 -12.54 3.24
CA LYS A 416 -21.56 -11.66 3.30
C LYS A 416 -22.11 -11.52 4.73
N GLU A 417 -22.05 -12.58 5.52
CA GLU A 417 -22.51 -12.58 6.91
C GLU A 417 -21.79 -11.53 7.76
N ALA A 418 -20.50 -11.28 7.49
CA ALA A 418 -19.72 -10.27 8.22
C ALA A 418 -20.17 -8.83 7.87
N LEU A 419 -20.75 -8.63 6.68
CA LEU A 419 -21.21 -7.32 6.21
C LEU A 419 -22.60 -6.96 6.76
N TYR A 420 -23.32 -7.94 7.31
CA TYR A 420 -24.59 -7.74 8.01
C TYR A 420 -24.40 -7.10 9.39
N VAL A 421 -23.20 -7.21 9.96
CA VAL A 421 -22.85 -6.66 11.26
C VAL A 421 -22.45 -5.19 11.13
N ARG A 422 -23.07 -4.31 11.91
CA ARG A 422 -22.86 -2.86 11.87
C ARG A 422 -22.56 -2.28 13.24
N ILE A 423 -21.73 -1.23 13.25
CA ILE A 423 -21.47 -0.32 14.37
C ILE A 423 -21.72 1.10 13.87
N GLY A 424 -22.48 1.91 14.61
CA GLY A 424 -22.79 3.28 14.20
C GLY A 424 -23.45 3.36 12.80
N GLY A 425 -24.23 2.35 12.43
CA GLY A 425 -24.89 2.25 11.13
C GLY A 425 -24.00 1.80 9.95
N LYS A 426 -22.71 1.51 10.18
CA LYS A 426 -21.76 1.11 9.14
C LYS A 426 -21.16 -0.28 9.39
N ASN A 427 -20.95 -1.05 8.32
CA ASN A 427 -20.24 -2.33 8.39
C ASN A 427 -18.71 -2.14 8.35
N ILE A 428 -17.96 -3.21 8.66
CA ILE A 428 -16.50 -3.13 8.76
C ILE A 428 -15.83 -2.73 7.43
N HIS A 429 -16.36 -3.17 6.29
CA HIS A 429 -15.79 -2.84 4.99
C HIS A 429 -15.99 -1.37 4.62
N GLU A 430 -17.18 -0.82 4.90
CA GLU A 430 -17.48 0.60 4.69
C GLU A 430 -16.52 1.49 5.47
N LEU A 431 -16.25 1.16 6.75
CA LEU A 431 -15.28 1.91 7.56
C LEU A 431 -13.86 1.87 6.97
N LEU A 432 -13.46 0.74 6.37
CA LEU A 432 -12.13 0.59 5.78
C LEU A 432 -11.98 1.30 4.42
N CYS A 433 -13.10 1.58 3.75
CA CYS A 433 -13.15 2.31 2.49
C CYS A 433 -13.27 3.83 2.67
N MET A 434 -13.55 4.31 3.88
CA MET A 434 -13.49 5.74 4.20
C MET A 434 -12.04 6.24 4.22
N ASN A 435 -11.84 7.50 3.85
CA ASN A 435 -10.56 8.17 4.07
C ASN A 435 -10.34 8.35 5.58
N VAL A 436 -9.09 8.35 6.02
CA VAL A 436 -8.74 8.42 7.45
C VAL A 436 -9.32 9.66 8.15
N ASP A 437 -9.43 10.81 7.47
CA ASP A 437 -10.09 12.00 8.04
C ASP A 437 -11.57 11.75 8.35
N GLN A 438 -12.32 11.17 7.39
CA GLN A 438 -13.73 10.84 7.57
C GLN A 438 -13.92 9.79 8.68
N LEU A 439 -13.04 8.80 8.72
CA LEU A 439 -13.09 7.74 9.73
C LEU A 439 -12.79 8.27 11.13
N LEU A 440 -11.85 9.22 11.25
CA LEU A 440 -11.54 9.89 12.52
C LEU A 440 -12.76 10.69 13.02
N ASP A 441 -13.46 11.39 12.13
CA ASP A 441 -14.68 12.12 12.48
C ASP A 441 -15.84 11.16 12.83
N PHE A 442 -15.94 10.01 12.15
CA PHE A 442 -16.88 8.95 12.51
C PHE A 442 -16.67 8.46 13.95
N PHE A 443 -15.43 8.16 14.36
CA PHE A 443 -15.16 7.70 15.74
C PHE A 443 -15.37 8.79 16.80
N LYS A 444 -15.13 10.06 16.47
CA LYS A 444 -15.46 11.19 17.37
C LYS A 444 -16.97 11.35 17.57
N GLY A 445 -17.76 11.10 16.53
CA GLY A 445 -19.22 11.18 16.56
C GLY A 445 -19.92 9.88 17.01
N LEU A 446 -19.18 8.81 17.27
CA LEU A 446 -19.74 7.50 17.57
C LEU A 446 -20.44 7.51 18.93
N GLN A 447 -21.77 7.32 18.90
CA GLN A 447 -22.58 7.18 20.11
C GLN A 447 -22.61 5.72 20.56
N LEU A 448 -22.11 5.47 21.76
CA LEU A 448 -22.11 4.17 22.42
C LEU A 448 -22.94 4.23 23.69
N THR A 449 -23.64 3.15 24.01
CA THR A 449 -24.27 2.98 25.33
C THR A 449 -23.21 2.87 26.43
N GLY A 450 -23.58 3.14 27.69
CA GLY A 450 -22.64 3.02 28.82
C GLY A 450 -22.03 1.62 28.96
N TYR A 451 -22.79 0.57 28.63
CA TYR A 451 -22.31 -0.81 28.61
C TYR A 451 -21.32 -1.05 27.47
N GLU A 452 -21.67 -0.69 26.22
CA GLU A 452 -20.76 -0.82 25.07
C GLU A 452 -19.44 -0.06 25.29
N GLN A 453 -19.53 1.17 25.81
CA GLN A 453 -18.37 1.99 26.12
C GLN A 453 -17.46 1.34 27.17
N SER A 454 -18.02 0.68 28.18
CA SER A 454 -17.23 -0.05 29.19
C SER A 454 -16.40 -1.19 28.59
N ILE A 455 -16.89 -1.82 27.51
CA ILE A 455 -16.22 -2.95 26.85
C ILE A 455 -15.15 -2.46 25.88
N VAL A 456 -15.46 -1.48 25.03
CA VAL A 456 -14.59 -1.11 23.90
C VAL A 456 -13.83 0.20 24.06
N SER A 457 -13.99 0.94 25.17
CA SER A 457 -13.33 2.25 25.38
C SER A 457 -11.84 2.27 25.04
N LYS A 458 -11.08 1.26 25.47
CA LYS A 458 -9.66 1.13 25.15
C LYS A 458 -9.43 0.91 23.66
N ALA A 459 -10.18 0.01 23.02
CA ALA A 459 -10.07 -0.24 21.58
C ALA A 459 -10.39 1.02 20.76
N VAL A 460 -11.44 1.77 21.13
CA VAL A 460 -11.77 3.06 20.47
C VAL A 460 -10.63 4.06 20.63
N SER A 461 -10.07 4.18 21.83
CA SER A 461 -8.93 5.07 22.10
C SER A 461 -7.71 4.69 21.25
N GLU A 462 -7.38 3.40 21.15
CA GLU A 462 -6.25 2.91 20.34
C GLU A 462 -6.45 3.13 18.84
N VAL A 463 -7.68 2.94 18.34
CA VAL A 463 -8.05 3.24 16.94
C VAL A 463 -7.93 4.74 16.67
N MET A 464 -8.52 5.60 17.51
CA MET A 464 -8.45 7.05 17.33
C MET A 464 -7.00 7.56 17.40
N SER A 465 -6.20 7.03 18.31
CA SER A 465 -4.78 7.39 18.44
C SER A 465 -3.99 7.05 17.16
N ARG A 466 -4.16 5.82 16.64
CA ARG A 466 -3.51 5.40 15.38
C ARG A 466 -3.99 6.20 14.17
N LEU A 467 -5.28 6.48 14.07
CA LEU A 467 -5.83 7.33 13.00
C LEU A 467 -5.26 8.76 13.09
N GLN A 468 -5.12 9.30 14.30
CA GLN A 468 -4.51 10.60 14.53
C GLN A 468 -3.02 10.60 14.12
N TYR A 469 -2.27 9.54 14.41
CA TYR A 469 -0.89 9.42 13.94
C TYR A 469 -0.80 9.36 12.40
N ILE A 470 -1.70 8.62 11.73
CA ILE A 470 -1.76 8.60 10.25
C ILE A 470 -2.03 10.01 9.69
N LYS A 471 -2.91 10.77 10.34
CA LYS A 471 -3.19 12.16 9.99
C LYS A 471 -1.98 13.07 10.21
N GLU A 472 -1.29 12.93 11.34
CA GLU A 472 -0.11 13.73 11.67
C GLU A 472 1.04 13.49 10.68
N VAL A 473 1.25 12.27 10.20
CA VAL A 473 2.24 11.98 9.14
C VAL A 473 1.77 12.37 7.74
N GLY A 474 0.61 13.02 7.60
CA GLY A 474 0.12 13.55 6.30
C GLY A 474 -0.49 12.50 5.37
N LEU A 475 -0.96 11.37 5.89
CA LEU A 475 -1.54 10.27 5.11
C LEU A 475 -3.06 10.16 5.26
N SER A 476 -3.74 11.26 5.61
CA SER A 476 -5.17 11.25 5.91
C SER A 476 -6.09 10.99 4.71
N TYR A 477 -5.55 11.17 3.49
CA TYR A 477 -6.24 10.89 2.22
C TYR A 477 -6.31 9.39 1.87
N LEU A 478 -5.61 8.53 2.62
CA LEU A 478 -5.59 7.09 2.35
C LEU A 478 -6.81 6.39 2.97
N THR A 479 -7.24 5.31 2.31
CA THR A 479 -8.21 4.37 2.86
C THR A 479 -7.51 3.20 3.54
N LEU A 480 -8.08 2.68 4.62
CA LEU A 480 -7.45 1.59 5.39
C LEU A 480 -7.42 0.27 4.60
N ASN A 481 -8.33 0.04 3.65
CA ASN A 481 -8.36 -1.14 2.79
C ASN A 481 -7.31 -1.13 1.66
N ARG A 482 -6.58 0.00 1.46
CA ARG A 482 -5.52 0.10 0.45
C ARG A 482 -4.45 -0.96 0.72
N ALA A 483 -4.07 -1.69 -0.33
CA ALA A 483 -3.10 -2.76 -0.23
C ALA A 483 -1.69 -2.20 0.01
N SER A 484 -0.95 -2.77 0.97
CA SER A 484 0.36 -2.24 1.39
C SER A 484 1.39 -2.23 0.25
N ASN A 485 1.25 -3.12 -0.73
CA ASN A 485 2.14 -3.20 -1.90
C ASN A 485 1.87 -2.16 -2.99
N THR A 486 0.82 -1.35 -2.84
CA THR A 486 0.49 -0.23 -3.75
C THR A 486 0.95 1.13 -3.18
N LEU A 487 1.55 1.13 -2.00
CA LEU A 487 2.11 2.32 -1.37
C LEU A 487 3.45 2.65 -2.02
N SER A 488 3.72 3.94 -2.18
CA SER A 488 5.07 4.44 -2.46
C SER A 488 6.03 4.14 -1.30
N GLY A 489 7.34 4.23 -1.55
CA GLY A 489 8.35 4.05 -0.49
C GLY A 489 8.13 4.98 0.70
N GLY A 490 7.89 6.27 0.44
CA GLY A 490 7.60 7.27 1.47
C GLY A 490 6.28 7.01 2.22
N GLU A 491 5.19 6.64 1.52
CA GLU A 491 3.93 6.25 2.18
C GLU A 491 4.13 5.04 3.10
N SER A 492 4.83 4.00 2.61
CA SER A 492 5.14 2.80 3.39
C SER A 492 5.97 3.11 4.64
N GLN A 493 6.98 3.97 4.51
CA GLN A 493 7.83 4.39 5.62
C GLN A 493 7.05 5.14 6.69
N ARG A 494 6.18 6.08 6.28
CA ARG A 494 5.32 6.84 7.19
C ARG A 494 4.29 5.95 7.90
N ILE A 495 3.74 4.95 7.23
CA ILE A 495 2.90 3.93 7.89
C ILE A 495 3.69 3.13 8.93
N ASN A 496 4.94 2.74 8.62
CA ASN A 496 5.78 2.08 9.62
C ASN A 496 6.11 2.98 10.82
N LEU A 497 6.25 4.29 10.60
CA LEU A 497 6.41 5.28 11.67
C LEU A 497 5.16 5.37 12.56
N VAL A 498 3.96 5.30 11.97
CA VAL A 498 2.70 5.19 12.73
C VAL A 498 2.68 3.94 13.60
N THR A 499 3.07 2.79 13.05
CA THR A 499 3.15 1.53 13.81
C THR A 499 4.14 1.65 14.97
N ALA A 500 5.29 2.30 14.76
CA ALA A 500 6.29 2.56 15.80
C ALA A 500 5.78 3.47 16.93
N LEU A 501 4.97 4.49 16.62
CA LEU A 501 4.31 5.33 17.64
C LEU A 501 3.22 4.57 18.39
N GLY A 502 2.51 3.67 17.70
CA GLY A 502 1.45 2.84 18.27
C GLY A 502 1.96 1.77 19.24
N SER A 503 3.21 1.30 19.09
CA SER A 503 3.76 0.23 19.92
C SER A 503 4.16 0.65 21.34
N SER A 504 4.12 1.95 21.67
CA SER A 504 4.42 2.50 23.01
C SER A 504 5.75 2.02 23.62
N LEU A 505 6.76 1.75 22.80
CA LEU A 505 8.07 1.28 23.26
C LEU A 505 8.87 2.45 23.85
N VAL A 506 9.60 2.18 24.94
CA VAL A 506 10.47 3.13 25.63
C VAL A 506 11.88 2.53 25.73
N GLY A 507 12.91 3.37 25.65
CA GLY A 507 14.31 2.92 25.78
C GLY A 507 14.84 2.18 24.54
N SER A 508 14.19 2.34 23.38
CA SER A 508 14.63 1.75 22.12
C SER A 508 15.44 2.75 21.27
N LEU A 509 16.24 2.23 20.34
CA LEU A 509 16.97 3.00 19.33
C LEU A 509 16.23 2.89 17.99
N TYR A 510 15.60 3.97 17.54
CA TYR A 510 14.99 4.03 16.22
C TYR A 510 15.97 4.60 15.21
N ILE A 511 16.18 3.89 14.09
CA ILE A 511 17.05 4.32 13.00
C ILE A 511 16.21 4.46 11.73
N LEU A 512 16.15 5.68 11.17
CA LEU A 512 15.31 6.00 10.03
C LEU A 512 16.15 6.42 8.82
N ASP A 513 15.78 5.93 7.64
CA ASP A 513 16.46 6.21 6.38
C ASP A 513 15.71 7.24 5.55
N GLU A 514 16.07 8.52 5.66
CA GLU A 514 15.51 9.63 4.88
C GLU A 514 13.97 9.71 4.90
N PRO A 515 13.34 9.87 6.09
CA PRO A 515 11.89 9.91 6.23
C PRO A 515 11.21 11.06 5.50
N SER A 516 11.96 12.08 5.03
CA SER A 516 11.45 13.19 4.22
C SER A 516 11.13 12.83 2.76
N ILE A 517 11.44 11.61 2.30
CA ILE A 517 11.26 11.25 0.89
C ILE A 517 9.81 11.34 0.43
N GLY A 518 9.65 11.96 -0.74
CA GLY A 518 8.36 12.22 -1.36
C GLY A 518 7.43 13.06 -0.48
N LEU A 519 7.96 13.80 0.50
CA LEU A 519 7.23 14.80 1.26
C LEU A 519 7.43 16.19 0.66
N HIS A 520 6.33 16.91 0.57
CA HIS A 520 6.38 18.33 0.30
C HIS A 520 6.91 19.07 1.55
N PRO A 521 7.72 20.15 1.41
CA PRO A 521 8.28 20.90 2.55
C PRO A 521 7.27 21.28 3.65
N ARG A 522 6.04 21.66 3.26
CA ARG A 522 4.89 21.86 4.17
C ARG A 522 4.70 20.76 5.21
N ASP A 523 4.87 19.51 4.80
CA ASP A 523 4.59 18.33 5.62
C ASP A 523 5.85 17.86 6.40
N THR A 524 7.03 18.42 6.10
CA THR A 524 8.29 18.17 6.82
C THR A 524 8.21 18.60 8.28
N ASP A 525 7.61 19.77 8.58
CA ASP A 525 7.38 20.23 9.95
C ASP A 525 6.56 19.23 10.79
N ARG A 526 5.56 18.60 10.16
CA ARG A 526 4.72 17.60 10.83
C ARG A 526 5.54 16.34 11.15
N LEU A 527 6.37 15.89 10.20
CA LEU A 527 7.28 14.78 10.42
C LEU A 527 8.27 15.09 11.56
N ILE A 528 8.85 16.29 11.61
CA ILE A 528 9.74 16.72 12.69
C ILE A 528 9.02 16.63 14.05
N ALA A 529 7.76 17.06 14.13
CA ALA A 529 6.97 16.95 15.35
C ALA A 529 6.78 15.49 15.79
N VAL A 530 6.53 14.59 14.82
CA VAL A 530 6.42 13.15 15.08
C VAL A 530 7.74 12.54 15.55
N LEU A 531 8.87 12.89 14.93
CA LEU A 531 10.20 12.40 15.34
C LEU A 531 10.55 12.86 16.77
N LYS A 532 10.23 14.12 17.10
CA LYS A 532 10.38 14.66 18.46
C LYS A 532 9.48 13.94 19.46
N ARG A 533 8.22 13.66 19.11
CA ARG A 533 7.33 12.86 19.96
C ARG A 533 7.89 11.46 20.22
N LEU A 534 8.41 10.78 19.19
CA LEU A 534 9.03 9.46 19.34
C LEU A 534 10.22 9.49 20.30
N ARG A 535 11.05 10.54 20.23
CA ARG A 535 12.13 10.83 21.19
C ARG A 535 11.58 11.08 22.60
N ASP A 536 10.58 11.95 22.73
CA ASP A 536 10.04 12.41 24.02
C ASP A 536 9.35 11.30 24.83
N ILE A 537 8.88 10.23 24.17
CA ILE A 537 8.41 8.99 24.81
C ILE A 537 9.54 8.29 25.62
N GLY A 538 10.80 8.64 25.35
CA GLY A 538 11.99 8.09 26.01
C GLY A 538 12.83 7.19 25.09
N ASN A 539 12.77 7.42 23.79
CA ASN A 539 13.56 6.70 22.79
C ASN A 539 14.71 7.56 22.25
N THR A 540 15.71 6.91 21.69
CA THR A 540 16.77 7.58 20.91
C THR A 540 16.41 7.47 19.44
N VAL A 541 16.39 8.59 18.72
CA VAL A 541 16.00 8.62 17.31
C VAL A 541 17.19 9.08 16.49
N VAL A 542 17.71 8.19 15.65
CA VAL A 542 18.82 8.46 14.72
C VAL A 542 18.26 8.48 13.31
N VAL A 543 18.45 9.58 12.58
CA VAL A 543 17.90 9.76 11.25
C VAL A 543 19.03 10.04 10.27
N VAL A 544 19.09 9.31 9.17
CA VAL A 544 19.94 9.65 8.02
C VAL A 544 19.17 10.61 7.15
N GLU A 545 19.65 11.86 6.99
CA GLU A 545 18.90 12.89 6.27
C GLU A 545 19.75 13.93 5.54
N HIS A 546 19.11 14.55 4.54
CA HIS A 546 19.63 15.65 3.73
C HIS A 546 18.71 16.87 3.74
N ASP A 547 17.52 16.77 4.32
CA ASP A 547 16.61 17.90 4.46
C ASP A 547 17.12 18.95 5.46
N GLU A 548 17.07 20.22 5.04
CA GLU A 548 17.58 21.35 5.82
C GLU A 548 16.79 21.59 7.12
N GLU A 549 15.47 21.49 7.08
CA GLU A 549 14.61 21.74 8.24
C GLU A 549 14.80 20.65 9.30
N ILE A 550 14.91 19.38 8.86
CA ILE A 550 15.17 18.25 9.76
C ILE A 550 16.56 18.38 10.41
N MET A 551 17.59 18.71 9.64
CA MET A 551 18.94 18.94 10.18
C MET A 551 18.92 20.02 11.26
N ARG A 552 18.27 21.16 10.99
CA ARG A 552 18.14 22.29 11.94
C ARG A 552 17.34 21.94 13.20
N ALA A 553 16.40 21.01 13.10
CA ALA A 553 15.58 20.57 14.22
C ALA A 553 16.25 19.54 15.14
N ALA A 554 17.39 18.98 14.74
CA ALA A 554 18.12 17.94 15.48
C ALA A 554 18.73 18.46 16.80
N ASP A 555 18.76 17.59 17.81
CA ASP A 555 19.50 17.85 19.05
C ASP A 555 21.02 17.70 18.84
N LEU A 556 21.42 16.81 17.92
CA LEU A 556 22.80 16.55 17.52
C LEU A 556 22.89 16.28 16.01
N LEU A 557 23.83 16.94 15.33
CA LEU A 557 24.16 16.68 13.93
C LEU A 557 25.53 16.00 13.83
N VAL A 558 25.59 14.89 13.10
CA VAL A 558 26.82 14.16 12.77
C VAL A 558 27.03 14.24 11.26
N ASP A 559 28.05 14.96 10.81
CA ASP A 559 28.41 15.07 9.39
C ASP A 559 29.53 14.07 9.05
N ILE A 560 29.25 13.14 8.14
CA ILE A 560 30.22 12.16 7.64
C ILE A 560 30.74 12.62 6.27
N GLY A 561 32.05 12.69 6.13
CA GLY A 561 32.69 13.22 4.91
C GLY A 561 34.21 13.27 5.06
N PRO A 562 34.90 14.18 4.35
CA PRO A 562 34.37 15.25 3.49
C PRO A 562 34.00 14.78 2.07
N LYS A 563 34.46 13.59 1.63
CA LYS A 563 34.19 13.03 0.30
C LYS A 563 33.45 11.68 0.37
N ALA A 564 33.30 11.01 -0.76
CA ALA A 564 32.60 9.74 -0.91
C ALA A 564 33.59 8.58 -1.07
N GLY A 565 33.13 7.35 -0.82
CA GLY A 565 33.93 6.14 -1.01
C GLY A 565 35.18 6.13 -0.12
N VAL A 566 36.32 5.75 -0.69
CA VAL A 566 37.62 5.66 0.02
C VAL A 566 38.09 6.99 0.61
N ASN A 567 37.61 8.11 0.06
CA ASN A 567 37.94 9.45 0.52
C ASN A 567 36.94 10.00 1.55
N GLY A 568 35.90 9.23 1.89
CA GLY A 568 34.92 9.54 2.95
C GLY A 568 35.23 8.83 4.26
N GLY A 569 34.18 8.53 5.03
CA GLY A 569 34.26 7.67 6.22
C GLY A 569 34.92 8.32 7.43
N GLU A 570 35.00 9.64 7.49
CA GLU A 570 35.47 10.39 8.65
C GLU A 570 34.33 11.24 9.22
N VAL A 571 34.34 11.46 10.55
CA VAL A 571 33.41 12.40 11.19
C VAL A 571 34.00 13.80 11.04
N VAL A 572 33.34 14.64 10.23
CA VAL A 572 33.77 16.02 9.97
C VAL A 572 33.23 16.96 11.04
N PHE A 573 31.99 16.74 11.47
CA PHE A 573 31.32 17.53 12.49
C PHE A 573 30.46 16.65 13.40
N ASN A 574 30.44 16.97 14.69
CA ASN A 574 29.60 16.33 15.69
C ASN A 574 29.21 17.38 16.74
N GLY A 575 28.00 17.92 16.66
CA GLY A 575 27.54 19.00 17.52
C GLY A 575 26.17 19.52 17.13
N ARG A 576 25.67 20.55 17.83
CA ARG A 576 24.40 21.18 17.46
C ARG A 576 24.64 22.27 16.42
N ILE A 577 23.71 22.42 15.48
CA ILE A 577 23.75 23.54 14.53
C ILE A 577 23.57 24.84 15.30
N GLY A 578 24.51 25.78 15.11
CA GLY A 578 24.53 27.08 15.80
C GLY A 578 25.51 27.16 16.98
N ASP A 579 26.15 26.06 17.37
CA ASP A 579 27.30 26.11 18.28
C ASP A 579 28.48 26.86 17.60
N ASN A 580 29.44 27.35 18.40
CA ASN A 580 30.66 27.98 17.86
C ASN A 580 31.52 26.94 17.13
N VAL A 581 31.23 26.72 15.84
CA VAL A 581 31.96 25.79 14.99
C VAL A 581 33.30 26.42 14.58
N PRO A 582 34.44 25.75 14.79
CA PRO A 582 35.74 26.23 14.31
C PRO A 582 35.73 26.46 12.79
N GLN A 583 36.41 27.52 12.33
CA GLN A 583 36.48 27.83 10.89
C GLN A 583 37.06 26.68 10.06
N GLU A 584 38.01 25.92 10.59
CA GLU A 584 38.59 24.76 9.90
C GLU A 584 37.53 23.67 9.65
N THR A 585 36.70 23.38 10.64
CA THR A 585 35.59 22.43 10.52
C THR A 585 34.53 22.93 9.53
N MET A 586 34.24 24.23 9.56
CA MET A 586 33.33 24.87 8.62
C MET A 586 33.82 24.76 7.16
N GLN A 587 35.14 24.90 6.93
CA GLN A 587 35.73 24.74 5.59
C GLN A 587 35.82 23.27 5.12
N LYS A 588 35.84 22.31 6.05
CA LYS A 588 35.85 20.87 5.71
C LYS A 588 34.44 20.31 5.46
N SER A 589 33.43 20.77 6.22
CA SER A 589 32.05 20.30 6.08
C SER A 589 31.34 20.98 4.92
N LEU A 590 31.07 20.21 3.86
CA LEU A 590 30.24 20.68 2.74
C LEU A 590 28.82 21.01 3.21
N THR A 591 28.30 20.23 4.16
CA THR A 591 26.95 20.41 4.71
C THR A 591 26.83 21.76 5.42
N LEU A 592 27.75 22.08 6.32
CA LEU A 592 27.75 23.36 7.04
C LEU A 592 27.99 24.56 6.12
N GLN A 593 28.73 24.39 5.01
CA GLN A 593 28.89 25.45 4.01
C GLN A 593 27.58 25.84 3.35
N TYR A 594 26.74 24.86 3.00
CA TYR A 594 25.41 25.13 2.45
C TYR A 594 24.47 25.71 3.52
N LEU A 595 24.43 25.13 4.72
CA LEU A 595 23.53 25.57 5.80
C LEU A 595 23.84 26.99 6.30
N ASN A 596 25.08 27.45 6.21
CA ASN A 596 25.48 28.81 6.61
C ASN A 596 25.61 29.77 5.43
N GLY A 597 25.27 29.35 4.20
CA GLY A 597 25.34 30.19 3.00
C GLY A 597 26.75 30.55 2.54
N LEU A 598 27.79 29.84 3.00
CA LEU A 598 29.18 30.01 2.53
C LEU A 598 29.37 29.47 1.11
N ARG A 599 28.56 28.49 0.72
CA ARG A 599 28.50 27.95 -0.64
C ARG A 599 27.12 28.21 -1.22
N GLU A 600 27.08 28.87 -2.36
CA GLU A 600 25.84 29.18 -3.07
C GLU A 600 25.24 27.93 -3.72
N ARG A 601 23.91 27.92 -3.83
CA ARG A 601 23.16 26.88 -4.57
C ARG A 601 23.43 27.05 -6.08
N TYR A 602 23.49 25.94 -6.81
CA TYR A 602 23.71 25.98 -8.26
C TYR A 602 22.50 26.59 -8.98
N VAL A 603 22.76 27.54 -9.88
CA VAL A 603 21.74 28.19 -10.70
C VAL A 603 21.95 27.81 -12.16
N ARG A 604 20.92 27.21 -12.76
CA ARG A 604 20.93 26.80 -14.17
C ARG A 604 20.72 27.97 -15.14
N PRO A 605 21.33 27.94 -16.34
CA PRO A 605 20.93 28.81 -17.44
C PRO A 605 19.49 28.50 -17.89
N LYS A 606 18.62 29.51 -17.93
CA LYS A 606 17.22 29.35 -18.36
C LYS A 606 17.12 29.24 -19.88
N HIS A 607 16.26 28.34 -20.36
CA HIS A 607 16.02 28.10 -21.78
C HIS A 607 14.61 28.55 -22.20
N GLN A 608 14.49 29.17 -23.37
CA GLN A 608 13.20 29.47 -23.98
C GLN A 608 12.70 28.29 -24.81
N TRP A 609 11.38 28.12 -24.87
CA TRP A 609 10.73 27.06 -25.62
C TRP A 609 9.67 27.61 -26.58
N SER A 610 9.37 26.86 -27.63
CA SER A 610 8.35 27.21 -28.63
C SER A 610 7.44 26.04 -29.03
N TYR A 611 7.74 24.85 -28.52
CA TYR A 611 7.02 23.62 -28.83
C TYR A 611 6.61 22.96 -27.51
N SER A 612 5.45 22.33 -27.50
CA SER A 612 4.93 21.64 -26.32
C SER A 612 4.13 20.41 -26.70
N VAL A 613 3.97 19.50 -25.75
CA VAL A 613 2.97 18.43 -25.78
C VAL A 613 1.92 18.75 -24.73
N THR A 614 0.65 18.57 -25.06
CA THR A 614 -0.45 18.81 -24.13
C THR A 614 -1.15 17.50 -23.82
N VAL A 615 -1.39 17.25 -22.53
CA VAL A 615 -2.32 16.23 -22.07
C VAL A 615 -3.66 16.91 -21.87
N GLU A 616 -4.68 16.47 -22.61
CA GLU A 616 -6.03 17.04 -22.54
C GLU A 616 -6.94 16.17 -21.69
N GLY A 617 -7.59 16.80 -20.72
CA GLY A 617 -8.60 16.25 -19.82
C GLY A 617 -8.14 15.04 -19.04
N ALA A 618 -7.07 15.17 -18.27
CA ALA A 618 -6.58 14.12 -17.38
C ALA A 618 -7.56 13.90 -16.21
N MET A 619 -8.03 12.65 -16.06
CA MET A 619 -9.10 12.26 -15.13
C MET A 619 -8.74 11.02 -14.28
N GLU A 620 -7.52 10.50 -14.38
CA GLU A 620 -7.12 9.31 -13.63
C GLU A 620 -7.07 9.58 -12.11
N HIS A 621 -7.59 8.64 -11.32
CA HIS A 621 -7.69 8.71 -9.85
C HIS A 621 -8.39 10.00 -9.35
N ASN A 622 -7.63 10.91 -8.72
CA ASN A 622 -8.16 12.14 -8.14
C ASN A 622 -8.07 13.36 -9.08
N LEU A 623 -7.51 13.22 -10.29
CA LEU A 623 -7.38 14.30 -11.26
C LEU A 623 -8.76 14.78 -11.74
N LYS A 624 -8.93 16.11 -11.87
CA LYS A 624 -10.24 16.75 -12.10
C LYS A 624 -10.38 17.32 -13.52
N ASP A 625 -10.24 16.47 -14.54
CA ASP A 625 -10.34 16.85 -15.97
C ASP A 625 -9.42 18.03 -16.32
N ILE A 626 -8.11 17.86 -16.06
CA ILE A 626 -7.13 18.94 -16.23
C ILE A 626 -6.42 18.88 -17.59
N ASP A 627 -6.24 20.04 -18.22
CA ASP A 627 -5.41 20.22 -19.41
C ASP A 627 -4.02 20.73 -18.98
N VAL A 628 -2.95 20.04 -19.36
CA VAL A 628 -1.58 20.38 -18.92
C VAL A 628 -0.61 20.40 -20.09
N LYS A 629 0.16 21.49 -20.21
CA LYS A 629 1.17 21.67 -21.26
C LYS A 629 2.57 21.36 -20.73
N PHE A 630 3.29 20.52 -21.47
CA PHE A 630 4.67 20.14 -21.23
C PHE A 630 5.58 20.72 -22.32
N PRO A 631 6.33 21.79 -22.02
CA PRO A 631 7.33 22.36 -22.92
C PRO A 631 8.41 21.37 -23.38
N LEU A 632 8.84 21.50 -24.62
CA LEU A 632 9.93 20.69 -25.21
C LEU A 632 11.26 21.45 -25.23
N GLY A 633 12.36 20.70 -25.04
CA GLY A 633 13.73 21.21 -25.08
C GLY A 633 14.18 21.95 -23.82
N VAL A 634 13.45 21.79 -22.72
CA VAL A 634 13.71 22.49 -21.44
C VAL A 634 13.46 21.54 -20.25
N LEU A 635 13.78 22.00 -19.03
CA LEU A 635 13.46 21.31 -17.78
C LEU A 635 12.08 21.74 -17.27
N THR A 636 11.11 20.82 -17.32
CA THR A 636 9.79 21.01 -16.71
C THR A 636 9.72 20.25 -15.38
N VAL A 637 9.36 20.94 -14.29
CA VAL A 637 9.19 20.32 -12.98
C VAL A 637 7.71 20.28 -12.61
N VAL A 638 7.22 19.08 -12.31
CA VAL A 638 5.87 18.84 -11.79
C VAL A 638 5.97 18.71 -10.27
N THR A 639 5.37 19.64 -9.55
CA THR A 639 5.44 19.75 -8.10
C THR A 639 4.04 19.86 -7.47
N GLY A 640 4.00 20.00 -6.15
CA GLY A 640 2.76 20.05 -5.36
C GLY A 640 2.73 19.01 -4.25
N VAL A 641 1.74 19.06 -3.36
CA VAL A 641 1.71 18.25 -2.13
C VAL A 641 1.61 16.73 -2.41
N SER A 642 2.07 15.90 -1.47
CA SER A 642 2.02 14.43 -1.63
C SER A 642 0.58 13.95 -1.73
N GLY A 643 0.24 13.17 -2.77
CA GLY A 643 -1.14 12.79 -3.06
C GLY A 643 -1.95 13.79 -3.90
N SER A 644 -1.35 14.86 -4.42
CA SER A 644 -2.05 15.83 -5.29
C SER A 644 -2.36 15.34 -6.72
N GLY A 645 -1.80 14.19 -7.13
CA GLY A 645 -2.01 13.59 -8.47
C GLY A 645 -0.79 13.63 -9.41
N LYS A 646 0.40 14.04 -8.93
CA LYS A 646 1.63 14.14 -9.76
C LYS A 646 1.99 12.86 -10.50
N SER A 647 2.09 11.73 -9.78
CA SER A 647 2.43 10.43 -10.37
C SER A 647 1.37 9.96 -11.36
N SER A 648 0.09 10.28 -11.11
CA SER A 648 -0.99 9.93 -12.03
C SER A 648 -0.97 10.75 -13.31
N LEU A 649 -0.64 12.04 -13.22
CA LEU A 649 -0.49 12.88 -14.42
C LEU A 649 0.72 12.45 -15.27
N VAL A 650 1.87 12.22 -14.64
CA VAL A 650 3.13 12.01 -15.37
C VAL A 650 3.39 10.52 -15.67
N GLY A 651 3.28 9.66 -14.65
CA GLY A 651 3.58 8.24 -14.74
C GLY A 651 2.44 7.38 -15.29
N ASP A 652 1.19 7.66 -14.92
CA ASP A 652 0.04 6.86 -15.36
C ASP A 652 -0.55 7.36 -16.69
N ILE A 653 -0.51 8.67 -16.97
CA ILE A 653 -1.07 9.26 -18.19
C ILE A 653 0.01 9.65 -19.21
N LEU A 654 0.84 10.66 -18.93
CA LEU A 654 1.77 11.24 -19.91
C LEU A 654 2.71 10.20 -20.53
N TYR A 655 3.39 9.42 -19.70
CA TYR A 655 4.35 8.42 -20.17
C TYR A 655 3.69 7.31 -21.01
N PRO A 656 2.68 6.56 -20.53
CA PRO A 656 2.06 5.50 -21.32
C PRO A 656 1.38 6.01 -22.58
N ALA A 657 0.78 7.21 -22.54
CA ALA A 657 0.14 7.83 -23.69
C ALA A 657 1.17 8.15 -24.78
N LEU A 658 2.29 8.81 -24.43
CA LEU A 658 3.37 9.10 -25.37
C LEU A 658 4.04 7.82 -25.89
N PHE A 659 4.29 6.86 -25.00
CA PHE A 659 4.94 5.61 -25.36
C PHE A 659 4.11 4.83 -26.40
N ARG A 660 2.79 4.75 -26.20
CA ARG A 660 1.88 4.12 -27.17
C ARG A 660 1.78 4.90 -28.47
N GLN A 661 1.75 6.23 -28.41
CA GLN A 661 1.70 7.07 -29.61
C GLN A 661 2.93 6.83 -30.51
N ILE A 662 4.10 6.63 -29.91
CA ILE A 662 5.37 6.41 -30.62
C ILE A 662 5.54 4.95 -31.04
N ASN A 663 5.32 3.99 -30.13
CA ASN A 663 5.65 2.57 -30.33
C ASN A 663 4.46 1.70 -30.75
N GLN A 664 3.24 2.25 -30.81
CA GLN A 664 1.98 1.56 -31.12
C GLN A 664 1.64 0.38 -30.18
N THR A 665 2.44 0.20 -29.13
CA THR A 665 2.38 -0.89 -28.15
C THR A 665 2.79 -0.32 -26.79
N GLY A 666 2.44 -1.00 -25.69
CA GLY A 666 2.86 -0.58 -24.35
C GLY A 666 1.73 -0.59 -23.31
N PRO A 667 2.02 -0.11 -22.07
CA PRO A 667 1.06 -0.05 -20.97
C PRO A 667 -0.16 0.81 -21.32
N VAL A 668 -1.31 0.47 -20.75
CA VAL A 668 -2.54 1.25 -20.94
C VAL A 668 -2.38 2.57 -20.18
N PRO A 669 -2.56 3.74 -20.84
CA PRO A 669 -2.58 5.00 -20.12
C PRO A 669 -3.81 5.07 -19.20
N GLY A 670 -3.68 5.79 -18.10
CA GLY A 670 -4.82 6.20 -17.29
C GLY A 670 -5.83 7.00 -18.10
N THR A 671 -6.94 7.37 -17.48
CA THR A 671 -8.08 8.02 -18.12
C THR A 671 -7.75 9.48 -18.48
N PHE A 672 -7.81 9.81 -19.77
CA PHE A 672 -7.65 11.16 -20.31
C PHE A 672 -8.36 11.30 -21.67
N ARG A 673 -8.60 12.53 -22.15
CA ARG A 673 -9.30 12.77 -23.44
C ARG A 673 -8.39 12.59 -24.65
N GLY A 674 -7.18 13.13 -24.61
CA GLY A 674 -6.28 13.10 -25.77
C GLY A 674 -4.91 13.71 -25.56
N LEU A 675 -3.99 13.43 -26.49
CA LEU A 675 -2.69 14.10 -26.58
C LEU A 675 -2.70 15.05 -27.77
N SER A 676 -2.26 16.29 -27.58
CA SER A 676 -2.11 17.28 -28.65
C SER A 676 -0.74 17.99 -28.60
N GLY A 677 -0.49 18.89 -29.54
CA GLY A 677 0.79 19.61 -29.67
C GLY A 677 1.79 18.94 -30.62
N ASN A 678 3.07 19.16 -30.40
CA ASN A 678 4.17 18.79 -31.30
C ASN A 678 4.71 17.37 -31.06
N LEU A 679 3.83 16.38 -31.13
CA LEU A 679 4.16 14.97 -30.91
C LEU A 679 5.18 14.43 -31.93
N ASP A 680 5.21 14.99 -33.14
CA ASP A 680 6.13 14.67 -34.24
C ASP A 680 7.60 14.95 -33.91
N ARG A 681 7.85 15.78 -32.89
CA ARG A 681 9.21 16.18 -32.50
C ARG A 681 9.86 15.29 -31.45
N ILE A 682 9.12 14.31 -30.92
CA ILE A 682 9.61 13.35 -29.93
C ILE A 682 9.87 12.02 -30.64
N SER A 683 11.12 11.55 -30.61
CA SER A 683 11.49 10.27 -31.23
C SER A 683 11.35 9.07 -30.29
N SER A 684 11.49 9.29 -28.99
CA SER A 684 11.32 8.28 -27.94
C SER A 684 10.95 8.95 -26.62
N VAL A 685 10.34 8.20 -25.72
CA VAL A 685 10.10 8.61 -24.33
C VAL A 685 10.68 7.57 -23.39
N GLU A 686 11.43 8.02 -22.38
CA GLU A 686 12.11 7.16 -21.41
C GLU A 686 11.68 7.53 -19.99
N TYR A 687 11.05 6.59 -19.30
CA TYR A 687 10.68 6.72 -17.89
C TYR A 687 11.81 6.18 -17.01
N VAL A 688 12.50 7.08 -16.31
CA VAL A 688 13.66 6.75 -15.48
C VAL A 688 13.20 6.66 -14.02
N ASP A 689 12.75 5.48 -13.64
CA ASP A 689 12.27 5.18 -12.29
C ASP A 689 13.41 4.81 -11.31
N GLN A 690 13.06 4.75 -10.02
CA GLN A 690 13.92 4.30 -8.93
C GLN A 690 14.01 2.77 -8.81
N ASN A 691 13.30 2.02 -9.67
CA ASN A 691 13.32 0.57 -9.60
C ASN A 691 14.75 0.04 -9.85
N PRO A 692 15.17 -1.03 -9.14
CA PRO A 692 16.48 -1.63 -9.33
C PRO A 692 16.73 -1.98 -10.79
N ILE A 693 17.94 -1.68 -11.26
CA ILE A 693 18.38 -1.92 -12.65
C ILE A 693 18.17 -3.39 -13.05
N GLY A 694 18.35 -4.31 -12.09
CA GLY A 694 18.00 -5.70 -12.23
C GLY A 694 17.46 -6.26 -10.92
N LYS A 695 16.56 -7.25 -11.03
CA LYS A 695 16.03 -7.98 -9.86
C LYS A 695 17.03 -9.01 -9.30
N SER A 696 18.08 -9.31 -10.05
CA SER A 696 19.09 -10.30 -9.69
C SER A 696 20.32 -9.64 -9.06
N SER A 697 20.91 -10.32 -8.08
CA SER A 697 22.25 -10.11 -7.52
C SER A 697 23.37 -9.96 -8.57
N ARG A 698 23.10 -10.41 -9.80
CA ARG A 698 24.03 -10.45 -10.94
C ARG A 698 24.08 -9.17 -11.77
N SER A 699 23.12 -8.27 -11.60
CA SER A 699 23.11 -6.98 -12.31
C SER A 699 23.95 -5.97 -11.52
N ASN A 700 24.80 -5.21 -12.20
CA ASN A 700 25.67 -4.17 -11.62
C ASN A 700 25.90 -3.02 -12.62
N ALA A 701 26.59 -1.96 -12.21
CA ALA A 701 26.80 -0.77 -13.04
C ALA A 701 27.54 -1.10 -14.37
N VAL A 702 28.59 -1.91 -14.31
CA VAL A 702 29.42 -2.22 -15.51
C VAL A 702 28.74 -3.18 -16.49
N THR A 703 27.86 -4.06 -16.02
CA THR A 703 27.05 -4.91 -16.90
C THR A 703 25.98 -4.08 -17.61
N TYR A 704 25.36 -3.13 -16.92
CA TYR A 704 24.36 -2.24 -17.51
C TYR A 704 24.95 -1.32 -18.58
N LEU A 705 26.10 -0.68 -18.30
CA LEU A 705 26.82 0.15 -19.28
C LEU A 705 27.52 -0.66 -20.37
N LYS A 706 27.49 -2.00 -20.30
CA LYS A 706 28.23 -2.91 -21.19
C LYS A 706 29.74 -2.64 -21.21
N VAL A 707 30.29 -2.14 -20.11
CA VAL A 707 31.75 -1.96 -19.89
C VAL A 707 32.39 -3.29 -19.50
N TYR A 708 31.63 -4.17 -18.85
CA TYR A 708 32.11 -5.47 -18.41
C TYR A 708 32.59 -6.36 -19.57
N ASP A 709 31.98 -6.22 -20.75
CA ASP A 709 32.39 -6.95 -21.95
C ASP A 709 33.82 -6.59 -22.39
N ASP A 710 34.15 -5.30 -22.32
CA ASP A 710 35.49 -4.80 -22.65
C ASP A 710 36.53 -5.28 -21.60
N ILE A 711 36.16 -5.28 -20.31
CA ILE A 711 37.03 -5.79 -19.23
C ILE A 711 37.30 -7.30 -19.40
N ARG A 712 36.26 -8.10 -19.68
CA ARG A 712 36.41 -9.55 -19.90
C ARG A 712 37.26 -9.86 -21.12
N LYS A 713 37.10 -9.07 -22.18
CA LYS A 713 37.94 -9.17 -23.38
C LYS A 713 39.40 -8.87 -23.05
N LEU A 714 39.67 -7.76 -22.35
CA LEU A 714 41.01 -7.37 -21.93
C LEU A 714 41.73 -8.48 -21.12
N LEU A 715 41.03 -9.13 -20.18
CA LEU A 715 41.59 -10.22 -19.39
C LEU A 715 41.83 -11.51 -20.19
N SER A 716 40.94 -11.83 -21.13
CA SER A 716 41.15 -12.99 -22.02
C SER A 716 42.35 -12.83 -22.95
N GLU A 717 42.79 -11.58 -23.20
CA GLU A 717 43.93 -11.29 -24.05
C GLU A 717 45.29 -11.43 -23.33
N GLN A 718 45.28 -11.61 -22.00
CA GLN A 718 46.51 -11.79 -21.21
C GLN A 718 47.22 -13.10 -21.54
N GLN A 719 48.55 -13.12 -21.40
CA GLN A 719 49.37 -14.28 -21.79
C GLN A 719 48.93 -15.57 -21.07
N TYR A 720 48.67 -15.50 -19.76
CA TYR A 720 48.22 -16.66 -18.99
C TYR A 720 46.84 -17.17 -19.45
N ALA A 721 45.92 -16.25 -19.76
CA ALA A 721 44.59 -16.62 -20.25
C ALA A 721 44.65 -17.29 -21.63
N LYS A 722 45.49 -16.77 -22.55
CA LYS A 722 45.69 -17.36 -23.88
C LYS A 722 46.31 -18.76 -23.82
N LEU A 723 47.30 -18.98 -22.95
CA LEU A 723 47.94 -20.29 -22.78
C LEU A 723 46.97 -21.36 -22.26
N ASN A 724 46.06 -20.98 -21.36
CA ASN A 724 45.08 -21.87 -20.76
C ASN A 724 43.75 -21.94 -21.54
N GLY A 725 43.64 -21.26 -22.69
CA GLY A 725 42.43 -21.26 -23.52
C GLY A 725 41.22 -20.56 -22.88
N TYR A 726 41.43 -19.65 -21.92
CA TYR A 726 40.35 -18.93 -21.26
C TYR A 726 39.78 -17.83 -22.15
N THR A 727 38.53 -18.01 -22.57
CA THR A 727 37.77 -17.03 -23.36
C THR A 727 37.11 -15.98 -22.45
N PRO A 728 36.56 -14.87 -23.00
CA PRO A 728 35.83 -13.87 -22.21
C PRO A 728 34.66 -14.41 -21.37
N SER A 729 34.13 -15.61 -21.67
CA SER A 729 33.07 -16.22 -20.86
C SER A 729 33.56 -16.71 -19.51
N PHE A 730 34.83 -17.13 -19.39
CA PHE A 730 35.42 -17.59 -18.13
C PHE A 730 35.54 -16.46 -17.09
N PHE A 731 35.71 -15.22 -17.55
CA PHE A 731 35.74 -14.03 -16.69
C PHE A 731 34.36 -13.47 -16.37
N SER A 732 33.28 -14.21 -16.66
CA SER A 732 31.90 -13.83 -16.34
C SER A 732 31.41 -14.59 -15.11
N PHE A 733 30.96 -13.87 -14.07
CA PHE A 733 30.29 -14.51 -12.92
C PHE A 733 28.88 -15.04 -13.26
N ASN A 734 28.35 -14.71 -14.44
CA ASN A 734 27.01 -15.13 -14.88
C ASN A 734 26.97 -16.45 -15.65
N MET A 735 28.12 -16.90 -16.18
CA MET A 735 28.22 -18.08 -17.03
C MET A 735 28.99 -19.20 -16.34
N ASP A 736 28.62 -20.44 -16.65
CA ASP A 736 29.39 -21.61 -16.23
C ASP A 736 30.75 -21.65 -16.96
N GLY A 737 31.79 -22.05 -16.22
CA GLY A 737 33.17 -22.00 -16.67
C GLY A 737 34.09 -21.55 -15.54
N GLY A 738 34.23 -20.24 -15.37
CA GLY A 738 35.14 -19.63 -14.39
C GLY A 738 34.54 -19.14 -13.07
N ARG A 739 33.20 -19.09 -12.95
CA ARG A 739 32.53 -18.73 -11.69
C ARG A 739 32.67 -19.81 -10.61
N CYS A 740 32.60 -19.41 -9.34
CA CYS A 740 32.56 -20.32 -8.21
C CYS A 740 31.29 -21.20 -8.30
N PRO A 741 31.41 -22.55 -8.21
CA PRO A 741 30.27 -23.45 -8.36
C PRO A 741 29.31 -23.42 -7.17
N GLU A 742 29.79 -23.08 -5.97
CA GLU A 742 29.00 -23.14 -4.74
C GLU A 742 28.04 -21.95 -4.61
N CYS A 743 28.54 -20.73 -4.73
CA CYS A 743 27.69 -19.53 -4.75
C CYS A 743 27.15 -19.18 -6.15
N GLN A 744 27.48 -19.99 -7.17
CA GLN A 744 27.11 -19.74 -8.58
C GLN A 744 27.41 -18.31 -9.05
N GLY A 745 28.54 -17.76 -8.60
CA GLY A 745 29.01 -16.42 -8.94
C GLY A 745 28.41 -15.26 -8.12
N GLU A 746 27.57 -15.51 -7.11
CA GLU A 746 27.03 -14.44 -6.25
C GLU A 746 28.07 -13.93 -5.24
N GLY A 747 28.96 -14.80 -4.76
CA GLY A 747 29.94 -14.50 -3.71
C GLY A 747 29.39 -14.66 -2.28
N PHE A 748 28.08 -14.81 -2.12
CA PHE A 748 27.41 -15.09 -0.85
C PHE A 748 26.41 -16.23 -1.00
N VAL A 749 26.00 -16.81 0.14
CA VAL A 749 24.96 -17.83 0.24
C VAL A 749 23.85 -17.28 1.12
N ARG A 750 22.59 -17.42 0.68
CA ARG A 750 21.41 -17.00 1.45
C ARG A 750 20.87 -18.17 2.25
N ILE A 751 20.72 -17.96 3.55
CA ILE A 751 20.10 -18.91 4.47
C ILE A 751 18.72 -18.36 4.86
N GLY A 752 17.68 -19.12 4.55
CA GLY A 752 16.32 -18.79 4.94
C GLY A 752 16.11 -18.95 6.44
N MET A 753 15.71 -17.86 7.11
CA MET A 753 15.40 -17.89 8.55
C MET A 753 13.88 -17.99 8.76
N GLN A 754 13.45 -18.62 9.85
CA GLN A 754 12.01 -18.80 10.11
C GLN A 754 11.33 -17.55 10.71
N PHE A 755 12.04 -16.79 11.54
CA PHE A 755 11.46 -15.67 12.33
C PHE A 755 12.18 -14.33 12.12
N MET A 756 13.24 -14.31 11.31
CA MET A 756 14.05 -13.13 11.03
C MET A 756 14.20 -12.99 9.51
N ALA A 757 14.71 -11.84 9.06
CA ALA A 757 15.09 -11.67 7.67
C ALA A 757 16.15 -12.71 7.27
N ASP A 758 16.09 -13.17 6.02
CA ASP A 758 17.08 -14.09 5.45
C ASP A 758 18.50 -13.55 5.62
N VAL A 759 19.41 -14.44 6.00
CA VAL A 759 20.78 -14.06 6.31
C VAL A 759 21.66 -14.35 5.11
N THR A 760 22.43 -13.36 4.68
CA THR A 760 23.49 -13.53 3.67
C THR A 760 24.82 -13.77 4.36
N MET A 761 25.46 -14.90 4.07
CA MET A 761 26.84 -15.17 4.51
C MET A 761 27.79 -15.17 3.32
N THR A 762 29.01 -14.67 3.51
CA THR A 762 30.08 -14.80 2.51
C THR A 762 30.34 -16.27 2.19
N CYS A 763 30.48 -16.60 0.90
CA CYS A 763 30.73 -17.96 0.46
C CYS A 763 32.11 -18.43 0.91
N GLU A 764 32.17 -19.56 1.62
CA GLU A 764 33.41 -20.11 2.17
C GLU A 764 34.37 -20.59 1.06
N ALA A 765 33.86 -21.21 -0.02
CA ALA A 765 34.71 -21.74 -1.08
C ALA A 765 35.44 -20.70 -1.94
N CYS A 766 34.91 -19.48 -2.05
CA CYS A 766 35.57 -18.41 -2.82
C CYS A 766 35.93 -17.19 -1.98
N GLU A 767 35.63 -17.20 -0.67
CA GLU A 767 35.82 -16.07 0.24
C GLU A 767 35.16 -14.77 -0.31
N GLY A 768 34.04 -14.90 -1.01
CA GLY A 768 33.36 -13.78 -1.66
C GLY A 768 33.89 -13.36 -3.04
N LYS A 769 34.98 -13.92 -3.54
CA LYS A 769 35.65 -13.52 -4.80
C LYS A 769 34.90 -13.95 -6.08
N ARG A 770 33.81 -14.71 -5.98
CA ARG A 770 32.91 -15.12 -7.09
C ARG A 770 33.49 -16.03 -8.18
N PHE A 771 34.81 -16.17 -8.28
CA PHE A 771 35.51 -16.95 -9.30
C PHE A 771 36.28 -18.14 -8.73
N LYS A 772 36.65 -19.07 -9.61
CA LYS A 772 37.58 -20.17 -9.27
C LYS A 772 39.01 -19.64 -9.10
N PRO A 773 39.85 -20.29 -8.26
CA PRO A 773 41.24 -19.89 -8.05
C PRO A 773 42.04 -19.69 -9.34
N ASP A 774 41.93 -20.61 -10.30
CA ASP A 774 42.68 -20.56 -11.58
C ASP A 774 42.37 -19.30 -12.41
N ILE A 775 41.15 -18.77 -12.30
CA ILE A 775 40.74 -17.54 -13.00
C ILE A 775 41.34 -16.29 -12.34
N LEU A 776 41.53 -16.33 -11.02
CA LEU A 776 42.12 -15.24 -10.25
C LEU A 776 43.64 -15.13 -10.45
N GLU A 777 44.28 -16.13 -11.06
CA GLU A 777 45.69 -16.07 -11.46
C GLU A 777 45.92 -15.17 -12.69
N VAL A 778 44.89 -14.97 -13.53
CA VAL A 778 44.97 -14.07 -14.68
C VAL A 778 44.98 -12.62 -14.18
N LYS A 779 46.09 -11.93 -14.43
CA LYS A 779 46.30 -10.54 -13.98
C LYS A 779 46.55 -9.60 -15.14
N TYR A 780 45.89 -8.45 -15.14
CA TYR A 780 46.24 -7.29 -15.94
C TYR A 780 46.94 -6.27 -15.04
N LYS A 781 48.20 -5.94 -15.35
CA LYS A 781 49.02 -4.99 -14.56
C LYS A 781 49.00 -5.28 -13.04
N GLY A 782 49.06 -6.57 -12.69
CA GLY A 782 49.10 -7.04 -11.30
C GLY A 782 47.73 -7.19 -10.60
N LYS A 783 46.62 -6.87 -11.29
CA LYS A 783 45.26 -6.96 -10.74
C LYS A 783 44.45 -8.05 -11.47
N ASN A 784 43.78 -8.91 -10.72
CA ASN A 784 42.89 -9.93 -11.28
C ASN A 784 41.46 -9.40 -11.49
N ILE A 785 40.55 -10.26 -11.98
CA ILE A 785 39.17 -9.87 -12.25
C ILE A 785 38.42 -9.41 -11.00
N ASP A 786 38.63 -10.05 -9.85
CA ASP A 786 37.98 -9.68 -8.59
C ASP A 786 38.53 -8.34 -8.07
N ASP A 787 39.85 -8.14 -8.13
CA ASP A 787 40.47 -6.87 -7.79
C ASP A 787 39.89 -5.71 -8.61
N ILE A 788 39.74 -5.91 -9.93
CA ILE A 788 39.16 -4.91 -10.83
C ILE A 788 37.69 -4.65 -10.48
N LEU A 789 36.89 -5.69 -10.22
CA LEU A 789 35.49 -5.53 -9.85
C LEU A 789 35.30 -4.88 -8.49
N ASN A 790 36.29 -4.97 -7.59
CA ASN A 790 36.27 -4.33 -6.27
C ASN A 790 36.81 -2.88 -6.27
N MET A 791 37.38 -2.40 -7.38
CA MET A 791 37.75 -0.99 -7.53
C MET A 791 36.49 -0.10 -7.57
N SER A 792 36.60 1.08 -6.98
CA SER A 792 35.65 2.17 -7.23
C SER A 792 35.73 2.64 -8.68
N VAL A 793 34.68 3.30 -9.18
CA VAL A 793 34.67 3.92 -10.51
C VAL A 793 35.84 4.89 -10.67
N GLU A 794 36.12 5.71 -9.65
CA GLU A 794 37.24 6.67 -9.65
C GLU A 794 38.60 5.97 -9.78
N GLU A 795 38.85 4.95 -8.96
CA GLU A 795 40.08 4.15 -9.02
C GLU A 795 40.22 3.44 -10.37
N ALA A 796 39.13 2.87 -10.90
CA ALA A 796 39.14 2.19 -12.18
C ALA A 796 39.45 3.16 -13.33
N MET A 797 38.84 4.34 -13.34
CA MET A 797 39.12 5.37 -14.34
C MET A 797 40.59 5.79 -14.33
N GLN A 798 41.17 6.01 -13.15
CA GLN A 798 42.59 6.33 -13.01
C GLN A 798 43.49 5.15 -13.42
N PHE A 799 43.13 3.93 -13.02
CA PHE A 799 43.88 2.71 -13.31
C PHE A 799 43.92 2.42 -14.82
N PHE A 800 42.77 2.46 -15.50
CA PHE A 800 42.68 2.20 -16.94
C PHE A 800 43.14 3.40 -17.79
N GLY A 801 42.87 4.64 -17.36
CA GLY A 801 43.26 5.86 -18.07
C GLY A 801 44.77 6.12 -18.07
N SER A 802 45.50 5.63 -17.07
CA SER A 802 46.96 5.70 -17.02
C SER A 802 47.66 4.71 -17.96
N GLN A 803 46.94 3.77 -18.57
CA GLN A 803 47.50 2.78 -19.48
C GLN A 803 47.55 3.27 -20.93
N SER A 804 48.50 2.73 -21.70
CA SER A 804 48.62 3.01 -23.14
C SER A 804 47.69 2.15 -24.02
N ASP A 805 47.08 1.11 -23.46
CA ASP A 805 46.21 0.17 -24.19
C ASP A 805 44.91 0.85 -24.68
N PRO A 806 44.55 0.75 -25.97
CA PRO A 806 43.32 1.33 -26.51
C PRO A 806 42.04 0.82 -25.84
N THR A 807 41.99 -0.46 -25.48
CA THR A 807 40.83 -1.07 -24.80
C THR A 807 40.70 -0.51 -23.39
N ALA A 808 41.82 -0.32 -22.68
CA ALA A 808 41.83 0.29 -21.35
C ALA A 808 41.35 1.75 -21.41
N LYS A 809 41.84 2.55 -22.35
CA LYS A 809 41.37 3.94 -22.51
C LYS A 809 39.87 4.01 -22.81
N ARG A 810 39.38 3.13 -23.69
CA ARG A 810 37.94 3.02 -23.98
C ARG A 810 37.14 2.65 -22.74
N ILE A 811 37.65 1.76 -21.87
CA ILE A 811 37.00 1.44 -20.59
C ILE A 811 36.90 2.69 -19.71
N ALA A 812 37.99 3.46 -19.56
CA ALA A 812 37.99 4.69 -18.76
C ALA A 812 36.99 5.74 -19.30
N GLU A 813 36.95 5.97 -20.62
CA GLU A 813 36.01 6.88 -21.27
C GLU A 813 34.55 6.46 -21.04
N ARG A 814 34.24 5.16 -21.08
CA ARG A 814 32.88 4.64 -20.84
C ARG A 814 32.48 4.65 -19.37
N LEU A 815 33.44 4.77 -18.44
CA LEU A 815 33.19 4.92 -17.01
C LEU A 815 32.99 6.38 -16.60
N GLN A 816 33.52 7.35 -17.35
CA GLN A 816 33.39 8.80 -17.07
C GLN A 816 31.95 9.25 -16.78
N PRO A 817 30.92 8.83 -17.54
CA PRO A 817 29.54 9.22 -17.26
C PRO A 817 29.04 8.83 -15.87
N LEU A 818 29.55 7.75 -15.26
CA LEU A 818 29.21 7.39 -13.87
C LEU A 818 29.78 8.40 -12.87
N ALA A 819 31.00 8.89 -13.10
CA ALA A 819 31.60 9.91 -12.25
C ALA A 819 30.86 11.25 -12.39
N ASP A 820 30.46 11.60 -13.61
CA ASP A 820 29.75 12.85 -13.92
C ASP A 820 28.39 12.93 -13.20
N VAL A 821 27.66 11.81 -13.12
CA VAL A 821 26.40 11.71 -12.34
C VAL A 821 26.63 11.54 -10.83
N GLY A 822 27.87 11.60 -10.35
CA GLY A 822 28.22 11.54 -8.94
C GLY A 822 28.39 10.15 -8.34
N LEU A 823 28.52 9.10 -9.16
CA LEU A 823 28.72 7.71 -8.72
C LEU A 823 30.19 7.26 -8.78
N SER A 824 31.13 8.17 -8.51
CA SER A 824 32.56 7.83 -8.57
C SER A 824 32.99 6.82 -7.49
N TYR A 825 32.23 6.71 -6.41
CA TYR A 825 32.53 5.87 -5.24
C TYR A 825 32.05 4.42 -5.35
N ILE A 826 31.09 4.11 -6.23
CA ILE A 826 30.52 2.76 -6.30
C ILE A 826 31.57 1.78 -6.81
N LYS A 827 31.54 0.54 -6.31
CA LYS A 827 32.43 -0.51 -6.84
C LYS A 827 31.88 -1.03 -8.17
N LEU A 828 32.75 -1.34 -9.12
CA LEU A 828 32.34 -1.83 -10.45
C LEU A 828 31.44 -3.08 -10.36
N GLY A 829 31.79 -4.02 -9.48
CA GLY A 829 31.09 -5.27 -9.25
C GLY A 829 29.98 -5.23 -8.20
N GLN A 830 29.63 -4.04 -7.67
CA GLN A 830 28.59 -3.87 -6.65
C GLN A 830 27.23 -4.32 -7.19
N SER A 831 26.52 -5.15 -6.44
CA SER A 831 25.21 -5.65 -6.83
C SER A 831 24.20 -4.50 -6.93
N SER A 832 23.38 -4.49 -7.97
CA SER A 832 22.25 -3.56 -8.11
C SER A 832 21.22 -3.69 -7.00
N SER A 833 21.15 -4.83 -6.30
CA SER A 833 20.27 -5.02 -5.15
C SER A 833 20.74 -4.29 -3.88
N THR A 834 22.03 -3.93 -3.81
CA THR A 834 22.60 -3.16 -2.70
C THR A 834 22.75 -1.68 -3.03
N LEU A 835 22.33 -1.26 -4.23
CA LEU A 835 22.24 0.14 -4.61
C LEU A 835 20.92 0.73 -4.13
N SER A 836 20.94 2.01 -3.75
CA SER A 836 19.73 2.79 -3.50
C SER A 836 18.95 3.02 -4.80
N GLY A 837 17.67 3.42 -4.66
CA GLY A 837 16.83 3.78 -5.81
C GLY A 837 17.44 4.94 -6.62
N GLY A 838 17.92 5.98 -5.93
CA GLY A 838 18.59 7.12 -6.56
C GLY A 838 19.93 6.78 -7.24
N GLU A 839 20.71 5.84 -6.69
CA GLU A 839 21.91 5.31 -7.38
C GLU A 839 21.53 4.55 -8.66
N SER A 840 20.49 3.73 -8.60
CA SER A 840 20.00 2.98 -9.76
C SER A 840 19.54 3.90 -10.89
N GLN A 841 18.84 4.99 -10.54
CA GLN A 841 18.38 6.01 -11.49
C GLN A 841 19.56 6.76 -12.12
N ARG A 842 20.59 7.13 -11.33
CA ARG A 842 21.80 7.79 -11.83
C ARG A 842 22.62 6.89 -12.78
N ILE A 843 22.65 5.58 -12.58
CA ILE A 843 23.28 4.66 -13.55
C ILE A 843 22.53 4.65 -14.89
N LYS A 844 21.19 4.69 -14.86
CA LYS A 844 20.37 4.83 -16.09
C LYS A 844 20.71 6.15 -16.80
N LEU A 845 20.81 7.24 -16.06
CA LEU A 845 21.22 8.55 -16.59
C LEU A 845 22.62 8.49 -17.22
N ALA A 846 23.60 7.88 -16.55
CA ALA A 846 24.95 7.70 -17.07
C ALA A 846 24.97 6.90 -18.38
N TYR A 847 24.11 5.89 -18.52
CA TYR A 847 23.96 5.14 -19.77
C TYR A 847 23.53 6.05 -20.92
N PHE A 848 22.50 6.89 -20.72
CA PHE A 848 22.05 7.83 -21.76
C PHE A 848 23.08 8.91 -22.08
N LEU A 849 23.84 9.38 -21.10
CA LEU A 849 24.96 10.29 -21.35
C LEU A 849 26.07 9.62 -22.17
N SER A 850 26.32 8.32 -21.95
CA SER A 850 27.33 7.53 -22.66
C SER A 850 26.97 7.21 -24.12
N LEU A 851 25.69 7.31 -24.49
CA LEU A 851 25.23 7.19 -25.87
C LEU A 851 25.69 8.45 -26.65
N ASN A 852 26.94 8.44 -27.10
CA ASN A 852 27.47 9.43 -28.03
C ASN A 852 27.06 9.12 -29.47
N ASP A 853 27.00 10.17 -30.31
CA ASP A 853 26.61 10.34 -31.74
C ASP A 853 27.04 9.27 -32.79
N THR A 854 27.57 8.13 -32.36
CA THR A 854 28.07 7.02 -33.18
C THR A 854 27.01 6.25 -34.01
N GLN A 855 25.77 6.73 -34.08
CA GLN A 855 24.82 6.32 -35.13
C GLN A 855 24.34 7.50 -35.97
N PRO A 856 25.02 7.81 -37.10
CA PRO A 856 24.51 8.69 -38.13
C PRO A 856 23.53 7.91 -39.04
N ARG A 857 22.43 7.38 -38.47
CA ARG A 857 21.32 6.86 -39.27
C ARG A 857 20.00 7.35 -38.67
N ASN A 858 19.53 8.46 -39.24
CA ASN A 858 18.24 9.15 -39.06
C ASN A 858 18.13 10.14 -37.90
N GLY A 859 18.62 11.37 -38.11
CA GLY A 859 18.29 12.56 -37.31
C GLY A 859 18.84 12.57 -35.88
N LYS A 860 18.97 13.75 -35.27
CA LYS A 860 19.21 13.85 -33.82
C LYS A 860 17.98 13.25 -33.12
N GLN A 861 18.14 12.10 -32.45
CA GLN A 861 17.07 11.54 -31.63
C GLN A 861 16.72 12.52 -30.51
N ARG A 862 15.48 13.00 -30.49
CA ARG A 862 14.94 13.89 -29.46
C ARG A 862 14.10 13.07 -28.51
N ILE A 863 14.74 12.64 -27.43
CA ILE A 863 14.12 11.85 -26.37
C ILE A 863 13.47 12.80 -25.34
N MET A 864 12.28 12.45 -24.87
CA MET A 864 11.69 13.02 -23.67
C MET A 864 12.01 12.11 -22.47
N PHE A 865 12.80 12.61 -21.53
CA PHE A 865 13.10 11.91 -20.29
C PHE A 865 12.12 12.32 -19.20
N ILE A 866 11.59 11.33 -18.49
CA ILE A 866 10.71 11.52 -17.34
C ILE A 866 11.42 10.94 -16.12
N PHE A 867 11.72 11.79 -15.14
CA PHE A 867 12.37 11.39 -13.88
C PHE A 867 11.38 11.51 -12.73
N ASP A 868 11.32 10.46 -11.92
CA ASP A 868 10.51 10.41 -10.70
C ASP A 868 11.42 10.59 -9.48
N GLU A 869 11.24 11.70 -8.75
CA GLU A 869 11.96 12.10 -7.54
C GLU A 869 13.49 11.85 -7.57
N PRO A 870 14.24 12.42 -8.53
CA PRO A 870 15.65 12.08 -8.73
C PRO A 870 16.62 12.63 -7.69
N THR A 871 16.14 13.48 -6.80
CA THR A 871 16.85 14.05 -5.65
C THR A 871 16.86 13.13 -4.43
N THR A 872 16.15 12.01 -4.50
CA THR A 872 16.07 11.03 -3.41
C THR A 872 17.47 10.58 -2.97
N GLY A 873 17.78 10.79 -1.69
CA GLY A 873 19.06 10.48 -1.09
C GLY A 873 20.26 11.28 -1.59
N LEU A 874 20.01 12.46 -2.17
CA LEU A 874 21.08 13.35 -2.59
C LEU A 874 21.32 14.46 -1.57
N HIS A 875 22.58 14.59 -1.18
CA HIS A 875 23.06 15.79 -0.52
C HIS A 875 23.04 16.98 -1.49
N PHE A 876 23.01 18.21 -0.97
CA PHE A 876 23.00 19.45 -1.75
C PHE A 876 24.07 19.50 -2.87
N TYR A 877 25.27 19.02 -2.56
CA TYR A 877 26.37 18.90 -3.53
C TYR A 877 26.10 17.91 -4.67
N ASP A 878 25.37 16.84 -4.39
CA ASP A 878 25.02 15.83 -5.40
C ASP A 878 23.84 16.29 -6.27
N VAL A 879 22.91 17.09 -5.71
CA VAL A 879 21.86 17.79 -6.48
C VAL A 879 22.49 18.72 -7.52
N GLU A 880 23.54 19.46 -7.17
CA GLU A 880 24.30 20.28 -8.13
C GLU A 880 24.81 19.45 -9.33
N LYS A 881 25.37 18.26 -9.08
CA LYS A 881 25.87 17.38 -10.15
C LYS A 881 24.74 16.81 -11.02
N LEU A 882 23.62 16.47 -10.40
CA LEU A 882 22.43 16.00 -11.11
C LEU A 882 21.91 17.08 -12.07
N LEU A 883 21.78 18.32 -11.60
CA LEU A 883 21.32 19.44 -12.44
C LEU A 883 22.26 19.70 -13.62
N LYS A 884 23.58 19.62 -13.43
CA LYS A 884 24.56 19.70 -14.52
C LYS A 884 24.40 18.56 -15.54
N SER A 885 24.03 17.37 -15.07
CA SER A 885 23.75 16.23 -15.96
C SER A 885 22.47 16.45 -16.78
N PHE A 886 21.45 17.09 -16.20
CA PHE A 886 20.25 17.52 -16.93
C PHE A 886 20.57 18.58 -17.99
N ASP A 887 21.42 19.56 -17.67
CA ASP A 887 21.90 20.54 -18.64
C ASP A 887 22.61 19.88 -19.83
N ALA A 888 23.44 18.87 -19.57
CA ALA A 888 24.12 18.12 -20.63
C ALA A 888 23.15 17.38 -21.58
N LEU A 889 22.04 16.85 -21.05
CA LEU A 889 20.98 16.24 -21.87
C LEU A 889 20.17 17.28 -22.66
N ILE A 890 19.82 18.40 -22.03
CA ILE A 890 19.08 19.49 -22.69
C ILE A 890 19.92 20.09 -23.83
N ALA A 891 21.23 20.26 -23.62
CA ALA A 891 22.16 20.74 -24.66
C ALA A 891 22.22 19.81 -25.90
N LYS A 892 21.95 18.50 -25.73
CA LYS A 892 21.81 17.55 -26.85
C LYS A 892 20.46 17.67 -27.59
N GLY A 893 19.52 18.47 -27.08
CA GLY A 893 18.20 18.70 -27.65
C GLY A 893 17.11 17.79 -27.08
N HIS A 894 17.35 17.15 -25.94
CA HIS A 894 16.36 16.35 -25.22
C HIS A 894 15.44 17.22 -24.37
N SER A 895 14.28 16.69 -24.01
CA SER A 895 13.33 17.35 -23.08
C SER A 895 13.32 16.58 -21.76
N ILE A 896 13.21 17.28 -20.64
CA ILE A 896 13.22 16.64 -19.32
C ILE A 896 11.99 17.07 -18.53
N VAL A 897 11.23 16.09 -18.06
CA VAL A 897 10.13 16.26 -17.10
C VAL A 897 10.55 15.60 -15.79
N VAL A 898 10.45 16.32 -14.68
CA VAL A 898 10.82 15.81 -13.35
C VAL A 898 9.65 15.96 -12.39
N VAL A 899 9.27 14.89 -11.70
CA VAL A 899 8.34 14.94 -10.56
C VAL A 899 9.14 15.16 -9.29
N GLU A 900 8.91 16.27 -8.58
CA GLU A 900 9.86 16.70 -7.55
C GLU A 900 9.30 17.68 -6.49
N HIS A 901 9.90 17.66 -5.30
CA HIS A 901 9.54 18.45 -4.11
C HIS A 901 10.69 19.31 -3.51
N ASN A 902 11.94 18.98 -3.80
CA ASN A 902 13.15 19.70 -3.45
C ASN A 902 13.18 21.13 -4.03
N PRO A 903 13.27 22.16 -3.17
CA PRO A 903 13.28 23.56 -3.59
C PRO A 903 14.39 23.92 -4.59
N ASP A 904 15.57 23.28 -4.54
CA ASP A 904 16.69 23.61 -5.42
C ASP A 904 16.42 23.18 -6.87
N VAL A 905 15.75 22.04 -7.08
CA VAL A 905 15.36 21.58 -8.42
C VAL A 905 14.21 22.43 -8.95
N ILE A 906 13.23 22.76 -8.10
CA ILE A 906 12.09 23.60 -8.50
C ILE A 906 12.57 25.00 -8.90
N ARG A 907 13.45 25.64 -8.12
CA ARG A 907 14.08 26.94 -8.48
C ARG A 907 14.86 26.86 -9.80
N SER A 908 15.46 25.72 -10.07
CA SER A 908 16.27 25.48 -11.27
C SER A 908 15.46 25.14 -12.52
N ALA A 909 14.15 24.93 -12.41
CA ALA A 909 13.26 24.59 -13.52
C ALA A 909 13.14 25.71 -14.55
N ASP A 910 12.92 25.35 -15.81
CA ASP A 910 12.56 26.32 -16.86
C ASP A 910 11.04 26.56 -16.89
N TRP A 911 10.26 25.53 -16.52
CA TRP A 911 8.80 25.58 -16.40
C TRP A 911 8.34 24.76 -15.21
N ILE A 912 7.32 25.21 -14.50
CA ILE A 912 6.73 24.51 -13.35
C ILE A 912 5.25 24.27 -13.58
N ILE A 913 4.80 23.08 -13.20
CA ILE A 913 3.39 22.70 -13.09
C ILE A 913 3.15 22.32 -11.62
N ASP A 914 2.37 23.11 -10.89
CA ASP A 914 2.07 22.90 -9.47
C ASP A 914 0.67 22.29 -9.31
N LEU A 915 0.57 21.09 -8.73
CA LEU A 915 -0.69 20.37 -8.52
C LEU A 915 -1.17 20.46 -7.06
N GLY A 916 -2.48 20.63 -6.88
CA GLY A 916 -3.10 20.79 -5.57
C GLY A 916 -4.59 21.14 -5.68
N PRO A 917 -5.14 22.00 -4.80
CA PRO A 917 -4.48 22.71 -3.69
C PRO A 917 -4.04 21.81 -2.53
N ASP A 918 -4.67 20.64 -2.32
CA ASP A 918 -4.26 19.68 -1.28
C ASP A 918 -4.13 18.24 -1.83
N ALA A 919 -4.02 17.25 -0.95
CA ALA A 919 -3.93 15.82 -1.30
C ALA A 919 -5.30 15.14 -1.50
N GLY A 920 -5.32 14.00 -2.18
CA GLY A 920 -6.51 13.14 -2.29
C GLY A 920 -7.66 13.84 -3.04
N ASP A 921 -8.88 13.70 -2.52
CA ASP A 921 -10.09 14.24 -3.16
C ASP A 921 -10.10 15.77 -3.32
N ALA A 922 -9.38 16.47 -2.43
CA ALA A 922 -9.21 17.93 -2.45
C ALA A 922 -8.10 18.40 -3.41
N GLY A 923 -7.37 17.46 -4.02
CA GLY A 923 -6.32 17.72 -5.00
C GLY A 923 -6.77 17.59 -6.45
N GLY A 924 -5.81 17.28 -7.32
CA GLY A 924 -6.06 16.93 -8.72
C GLY A 924 -6.33 18.11 -9.65
N ARG A 925 -5.99 19.34 -9.24
CA ARG A 925 -6.08 20.56 -10.05
C ARG A 925 -4.70 21.19 -10.25
N VAL A 926 -4.53 21.88 -11.37
CA VAL A 926 -3.36 22.76 -11.58
C VAL A 926 -3.58 24.05 -10.80
N VAL A 927 -2.75 24.31 -9.81
CA VAL A 927 -2.80 25.52 -8.97
C VAL A 927 -1.95 26.63 -9.57
N PHE A 928 -0.89 26.27 -10.27
CA PHE A 928 0.00 27.20 -10.96
C PHE A 928 0.68 26.52 -12.16
N GLU A 929 0.88 27.29 -13.23
CA GLU A 929 1.70 26.90 -14.38
C GLU A 929 2.50 28.13 -14.85
N GLY A 930 3.83 28.01 -14.96
CA GLY A 930 4.66 29.16 -15.29
C GLY A 930 6.14 29.00 -14.97
N THR A 931 6.85 30.14 -14.89
CA THR A 931 8.27 30.18 -14.50
C THR A 931 8.43 30.13 -12.97
N PRO A 932 9.60 29.71 -12.43
CA PRO A 932 9.86 29.77 -11.00
C PRO A 932 9.72 31.17 -10.39
N GLU A 933 10.11 32.21 -11.13
CA GLU A 933 10.01 33.60 -10.71
C GLU A 933 8.55 34.08 -10.58
N ASP A 934 7.66 33.54 -11.42
CA ASP A 934 6.22 33.79 -11.34
C ASP A 934 5.57 32.97 -10.22
N LEU A 935 6.03 31.73 -9.99
CA LEU A 935 5.57 30.89 -8.88
C LEU A 935 5.85 31.57 -7.53
N ALA A 936 7.03 32.16 -7.35
CA ALA A 936 7.38 32.87 -6.11
C ALA A 936 6.38 33.98 -5.75
N LYS A 937 5.74 34.59 -6.76
CA LYS A 937 4.72 35.64 -6.59
C LYS A 937 3.31 35.07 -6.37
N ALA A 938 3.06 33.82 -6.75
CA ALA A 938 1.78 33.16 -6.55
C ALA A 938 1.53 32.85 -5.05
N ASP A 939 0.27 32.57 -4.71
CA ASP A 939 -0.14 32.11 -3.38
C ASP A 939 -0.45 30.61 -3.43
N THR A 940 0.60 29.80 -3.55
CA THR A 940 0.51 28.32 -3.46
C THR A 940 1.32 27.84 -2.26
N PHE A 941 1.14 26.58 -1.85
CA PHE A 941 1.98 26.01 -0.80
C PHE A 941 3.45 25.99 -1.20
N THR A 942 3.73 25.66 -2.46
CA THR A 942 5.08 25.58 -3.02
C THR A 942 5.76 26.95 -3.05
N SER A 943 5.03 28.03 -3.38
CA SER A 943 5.62 29.37 -3.49
C SER A 943 6.23 29.87 -2.18
N ARG A 944 5.69 29.48 -1.02
CA ARG A 944 6.17 29.88 0.31
C ARG A 944 7.59 29.41 0.61
N TYR A 945 7.99 28.26 0.05
CA TYR A 945 9.30 27.65 0.27
C TYR A 945 10.33 28.03 -0.79
N ILE A 946 9.90 28.67 -1.87
CA ILE A 946 10.75 29.10 -2.99
C ILE A 946 11.19 30.55 -2.84
N ARG A 947 10.38 31.38 -2.16
CA ARG A 947 10.62 32.81 -1.89
C ARG A 947 11.95 33.13 -1.22
#